data_AF-A0A9Q9EKM1-F1
#
_entry.id   AF-A0A9Q9EKM1-F1
#
_cell.length_a   1.000
_cell.length_b   1.000
_cell.length_c   1.000
_cell.angle_alpha   90.00
_cell.angle_beta   90.00
_cell.angle_gamma   90.00
#
_symmetry.space_group_name_H-M   'P 1'
#
loop_
_entity.id
_entity.type
_entity.pdbx_description
1 polymer ?
#
loop_
_entity_poly.entity_id
_entity_poly.type
_entity_poly.pdbx_seq_one_letter_code
_entity_poly.pdbx_strand_id
1 'polypeptide(L)'
;MRLDDDELVEHGREWYVEFMEQVIAATPDITTDTPAALWEDFSEDYQISVAKALYQFRKTYKEQGDATEHFAYAEKYRGAADDDGEGWRPPFEYYVQRRTEAVSAELNLAEACRNLHEVWEGQVGDPTTQYYMELFASTHEAMQNNLTEQVDGLREAAEDKVKLLEREKEERVEAERKEEKKKKAAEKKKKQKAKKKQKKKKGQDEDTEMVDADDRGGEEPVKGSTSKAGGGEGEGGDKADYSDGEGEADPRKDGGDAGDSGDGGEGKVAAGVESGSEEIAWHGQQKVGEGGEGTAYLWLKTGADGKISNRVVRKTVNLNGNWDKAHLWTNGAPAPDAATPIGTIPTEVAAGLNIRSRGGCSSIVELKNYSFEGRRLNIYLEWCPYRSATKLVVDTSYDSSLHDNRKELPHEDVSHVSTLVPEPFCWATFLSLVTAGLMMERGQIAAAGADPLWEAIIHRDLKLENIFLGVQPQSNFVGYPQPKVGDFGTAILVPPNDSRNVTSLIQRATDDHNTPEQLGELLGPDSATVVRQSSKTNVWGVGIVMYSILAGQFGPVGEGEDLWFDFSKADRREPPSLDATARGTYSVHLRNLVMACLRFNTDNRPTFDHLLQECMKYTNPAVPADDQADGMRDIQPSDANFDQKYYQTHELKYDDEDKYQIGLAYAAVDFEEDGTTAPPGLWDV
;
A
#
# COMPACT_ATOMS: atom_id res chain seq x y z
N MET A 1 19.86 19.70 -13.39
CA MET A 1 19.98 20.76 -14.42
C MET A 1 21.13 21.69 -14.04
N ARG A 2 22.04 22.04 -14.96
CA ARG A 2 23.00 23.13 -14.73
C ARG A 2 22.32 24.39 -15.28
N LEU A 3 21.93 25.31 -14.40
CA LEU A 3 21.50 26.65 -14.80
C LEU A 3 22.66 27.32 -15.56
N ASP A 4 22.35 28.06 -16.61
CA ASP A 4 23.35 28.94 -17.21
C ASP A 4 23.62 30.16 -16.32
N ASP A 5 24.68 30.93 -16.62
CA ASP A 5 25.08 32.03 -15.75
C ASP A 5 24.02 33.16 -15.72
N ASP A 6 23.21 33.34 -16.78
CA ASP A 6 22.15 34.36 -16.85
C ASP A 6 20.96 33.97 -15.96
N GLU A 7 20.48 32.72 -16.10
CA GLU A 7 19.43 32.14 -15.25
C GLU A 7 19.85 32.17 -13.77
N LEU A 8 21.13 31.88 -13.50
CA LEU A 8 21.65 31.86 -12.14
C LEU A 8 21.68 33.25 -11.51
N VAL A 9 21.99 34.30 -12.27
CA VAL A 9 21.96 35.69 -11.76
C VAL A 9 20.52 36.12 -11.45
N GLU A 10 19.57 35.78 -12.31
CA GLU A 10 18.15 36.11 -12.10
C GLU A 10 17.61 35.46 -10.82
N HIS A 11 17.76 34.14 -10.68
CA HIS A 11 17.34 33.41 -9.47
C HIS A 11 18.16 33.81 -8.25
N GLY A 12 19.46 34.06 -8.43
CA GLY A 12 20.36 34.52 -7.38
C GLY A 12 19.92 35.82 -6.74
N ARG A 13 19.39 36.75 -7.55
CA ARG A 13 18.81 38.01 -7.08
C ARG A 13 17.63 37.77 -6.14
N GLU A 14 16.69 36.93 -6.55
CA GLU A 14 15.51 36.61 -5.74
C GLU A 14 15.90 35.95 -4.42
N TRP A 15 16.79 34.95 -4.48
CA TRP A 15 17.31 34.27 -3.29
C TRP A 15 18.06 35.21 -2.36
N TYR A 16 18.83 36.14 -2.89
CA TYR A 16 19.54 37.13 -2.10
C TYR A 16 18.57 38.06 -1.38
N VAL A 17 17.56 38.58 -2.09
CA VAL A 17 16.54 39.45 -1.50
C VAL A 17 15.79 38.75 -0.38
N GLU A 18 15.27 37.55 -0.65
CA GLU A 18 14.55 36.74 0.34
C GLU A 18 15.41 36.48 1.58
N PHE A 19 16.66 36.05 1.38
CA PHE A 19 17.59 35.78 2.47
C PHE A 19 17.83 37.04 3.31
N MET A 20 18.11 38.18 2.68
CA MET A 20 18.39 39.43 3.38
C MET A 20 17.16 39.98 4.10
N GLU A 21 15.96 39.81 3.55
CA GLU A 21 14.71 40.17 4.23
C GLU A 21 14.51 39.36 5.51
N GLN A 22 14.81 38.06 5.51
CA GLN A 22 14.77 37.23 6.72
C GLN A 22 15.79 37.71 7.77
N VAL A 23 17.00 38.07 7.33
CA VAL A 23 18.04 38.61 8.23
C VAL A 23 17.59 39.96 8.82
N ILE A 24 17.07 40.88 8.00
CA ILE A 24 16.55 42.18 8.43
C ILE A 24 15.38 41.99 9.41
N ALA A 25 14.45 41.07 9.14
CA ALA A 25 13.34 40.76 10.04
C ALA A 25 13.82 40.25 11.41
N ALA A 26 14.92 39.49 11.43
CA ALA A 26 15.56 39.04 12.66
C ALA A 26 16.34 40.14 13.40
N THR A 27 16.61 41.30 12.75
CA THR A 27 17.39 42.42 13.28
C THR A 27 16.72 43.78 13.02
N PRO A 28 15.69 44.15 13.82
CA PRO A 28 14.82 45.30 13.55
C PRO A 28 15.50 46.68 13.55
N ASP A 29 16.72 46.79 14.07
CA ASP A 29 17.44 48.06 14.21
C ASP A 29 18.17 48.50 12.92
N ILE A 30 18.06 47.72 11.84
CA ILE A 30 18.79 47.99 10.61
C ILE A 30 17.96 48.84 9.64
N THR A 31 18.52 49.99 9.27
CA THR A 31 17.98 50.89 8.24
C THR A 31 18.98 50.98 7.10
N THR A 32 18.76 50.21 6.04
CA THR A 32 19.63 50.14 4.86
C THR A 32 18.80 50.32 3.58
N ASP A 33 19.49 50.50 2.45
CA ASP A 33 18.86 50.35 1.14
C ASP A 33 18.18 48.98 1.02
N THR A 34 17.19 48.89 0.13
CA THR A 34 16.46 47.63 -0.10
C THR A 34 17.44 46.56 -0.59
N PRO A 35 17.34 45.29 -0.15
CA PRO A 35 18.24 44.21 -0.60
C PRO A 35 18.39 44.11 -2.12
N ALA A 36 17.31 44.41 -2.86
CA ALA A 36 17.34 44.46 -4.31
C ALA A 36 18.33 45.50 -4.86
N ALA A 37 18.43 46.67 -4.24
CA ALA A 37 19.36 47.72 -4.67
C ALA A 37 20.81 47.32 -4.43
N LEU A 38 21.11 46.66 -3.30
CA LEU A 38 22.43 46.14 -3.00
C LEU A 38 22.88 45.09 -4.03
N TRP A 39 21.95 44.24 -4.49
CA TRP A 39 22.23 43.27 -5.54
C TRP A 39 22.60 43.92 -6.88
N GLU A 40 21.91 44.99 -7.28
CA GLU A 40 22.21 45.68 -8.55
C GLU A 40 23.56 46.40 -8.55
N ASP A 41 24.07 46.75 -7.36
CA ASP A 41 25.39 47.39 -7.21
C ASP A 41 26.55 46.38 -7.34
N PHE A 42 26.27 45.08 -7.32
CA PHE A 42 27.27 44.04 -7.52
C PHE A 42 27.73 43.98 -8.98
N SER A 43 29.02 43.75 -9.20
CA SER A 43 29.52 43.37 -10.53
C SER A 43 28.92 42.02 -10.94
N GLU A 44 28.68 41.81 -12.23
CA GLU A 44 28.13 40.57 -12.80
C GLU A 44 28.86 39.29 -12.32
N ASP A 45 30.20 39.27 -12.36
CA ASP A 45 31.02 38.16 -11.85
C ASP A 45 30.74 37.84 -10.36
N TYR A 46 30.41 38.89 -9.60
CA TYR A 46 30.10 38.78 -8.18
C TYR A 46 28.67 38.32 -7.94
N GLN A 47 27.70 38.83 -8.71
CA GLN A 47 26.33 38.32 -8.73
C GLN A 47 26.31 36.82 -9.01
N ILE A 48 27.07 36.37 -10.02
CA ILE A 48 27.22 34.95 -10.35
C ILE A 48 27.81 34.18 -9.16
N SER A 49 28.86 34.71 -8.51
CA SER A 49 29.52 34.04 -7.38
C SER A 49 28.60 33.90 -6.17
N VAL A 50 27.87 34.98 -5.82
CA VAL A 50 26.90 34.98 -4.72
C VAL A 50 25.74 34.05 -5.05
N ALA A 51 25.23 34.07 -6.28
CA ALA A 51 24.16 33.18 -6.72
C ALA A 51 24.58 31.70 -6.63
N LYS A 52 25.82 31.35 -7.04
CA LYS A 52 26.36 29.98 -6.90
C LYS A 52 26.41 29.56 -5.43
N ALA A 53 26.84 30.44 -4.54
CA ALA A 53 26.94 30.14 -3.12
C ALA A 53 25.56 30.01 -2.45
N LEU A 54 24.62 30.91 -2.76
CA LEU A 54 23.23 30.85 -2.28
C LEU A 54 22.52 29.58 -2.77
N TYR A 55 22.73 29.20 -4.03
CA TYR A 55 22.20 27.95 -4.57
C TYR A 55 22.72 26.74 -3.79
N GLN A 56 24.03 26.65 -3.54
CA GLN A 56 24.60 25.56 -2.77
C GLN A 56 24.09 25.54 -1.32
N PHE A 57 23.97 26.71 -0.68
CA PHE A 57 23.40 26.84 0.65
C PHE A 57 21.94 26.35 0.72
N ARG A 58 21.06 26.82 -0.18
CA ARG A 58 19.65 26.36 -0.23
C ARG A 58 19.56 24.86 -0.45
N LYS A 59 20.40 24.33 -1.35
CA LYS A 59 20.47 22.90 -1.65
C LYS A 59 20.86 22.08 -0.40
N THR A 60 21.97 22.42 0.25
CA THR A 60 22.45 21.67 1.43
C THR A 60 21.54 21.87 2.64
N TYR A 61 20.89 23.03 2.77
CA TYR A 61 19.88 23.29 3.80
C TYR A 61 18.68 22.35 3.65
N LYS A 62 18.21 22.15 2.41
CA LYS A 62 17.17 21.14 2.12
C LYS A 62 17.63 19.72 2.44
N GLU A 63 18.84 19.34 2.00
CA GLU A 63 19.40 18.01 2.27
C GLU A 63 19.50 17.72 3.78
N GLN A 64 19.88 18.74 4.58
CA GLN A 64 19.92 18.66 6.04
C GLN A 64 18.53 18.46 6.65
N GLY A 65 17.52 19.21 6.18
CA GLY A 65 16.14 19.05 6.64
C GLY A 65 15.59 17.65 6.34
N ASP A 66 15.80 17.16 5.13
CA ASP A 66 15.39 15.82 4.69
C ASP A 66 16.07 14.72 5.53
N ALA A 67 17.39 14.83 5.72
CA ALA A 67 18.15 13.86 6.49
C ALA A 67 17.75 13.85 7.97
N THR A 68 17.45 15.02 8.54
CA THR A 68 16.94 15.16 9.92
C THR A 68 15.57 14.52 10.08
N GLU A 69 14.65 14.71 9.12
CA GLU A 69 13.33 14.08 9.12
C GLU A 69 13.42 12.54 9.04
N HIS A 70 14.28 12.02 8.15
CA HIS A 70 14.55 10.59 8.04
C HIS A 70 15.17 10.01 9.31
N PHE A 71 16.06 10.76 9.97
CA PHE A 71 16.64 10.37 11.25
C PHE A 71 15.58 10.36 12.36
N ALA A 72 14.74 11.40 12.47
CA ALA A 72 13.65 11.47 13.45
C ALA A 72 12.66 10.30 13.29
N TYR A 73 12.37 9.89 12.05
CA TYR A 73 11.64 8.65 11.79
C TYR A 73 12.40 7.45 12.34
N ALA A 74 13.66 7.25 11.97
CA ALA A 74 14.46 6.11 12.45
C ALA A 74 14.58 6.07 13.98
N GLU A 75 14.60 7.22 14.64
CA GLU A 75 14.63 7.38 16.10
C GLU A 75 13.29 7.00 16.76
N LYS A 76 12.15 7.47 16.23
CA LYS A 76 10.81 7.17 16.75
C LYS A 76 10.53 5.67 16.87
N TYR A 77 11.08 4.87 15.97
CA TYR A 77 10.87 3.42 15.96
C TYR A 77 11.88 2.64 16.82
N ARG A 78 12.63 3.29 17.71
CA ARG A 78 13.55 2.62 18.65
C ARG A 78 13.56 3.26 20.05
N GLY A 79 13.16 2.49 21.08
CA GLY A 79 13.56 2.76 22.47
C GLY A 79 12.53 3.34 23.46
N ALA A 80 11.23 3.11 23.31
CA ALA A 80 10.27 3.37 24.39
C ALA A 80 10.37 2.29 25.50
N ALA A 81 10.03 2.62 26.76
CA ALA A 81 10.17 1.70 27.91
C ALA A 81 9.12 0.56 27.92
N ASP A 82 8.12 0.66 27.06
CA ASP A 82 7.05 -0.27 26.71
C ASP A 82 7.34 -0.96 25.36
N ASP A 83 8.57 -1.47 25.23
CA ASP A 83 9.05 -2.21 24.06
C ASP A 83 8.77 -3.72 24.21
N ASP A 84 7.50 -4.12 24.15
CA ASP A 84 7.04 -5.51 24.25
C ASP A 84 6.91 -6.26 22.90
N GLY A 85 7.45 -5.69 21.82
CA GLY A 85 7.77 -6.46 20.61
C GLY A 85 6.63 -6.70 19.61
N GLU A 86 5.55 -5.91 19.65
CA GLU A 86 4.53 -5.92 18.58
C GLU A 86 4.81 -4.82 17.54
N GLY A 87 5.18 -5.20 16.32
CA GLY A 87 5.33 -4.29 15.16
C GLY A 87 6.63 -4.44 14.36
N TRP A 88 6.60 -4.04 13.07
CA TRP A 88 7.78 -4.00 12.21
C TRP A 88 8.64 -2.77 12.52
N ARG A 89 9.96 -2.95 12.69
CA ARG A 89 10.92 -1.87 12.96
C ARG A 89 12.14 -1.99 12.02
N PRO A 90 12.71 -0.88 11.52
CA PRO A 90 13.95 -0.91 10.75
C PRO A 90 15.12 -1.50 11.56
N PRO A 91 16.10 -2.17 10.93
CA PRO A 91 17.27 -2.71 11.61
C PRO A 91 18.15 -1.59 12.19
N PHE A 92 18.98 -1.91 13.19
CA PHE A 92 19.83 -0.91 13.86
C PHE A 92 20.80 -0.23 12.88
N GLU A 93 21.29 -0.98 11.89
CA GLU A 93 22.17 -0.49 10.84
C GLU A 93 21.50 0.63 10.03
N TYR A 94 20.19 0.57 9.84
CA TYR A 94 19.42 1.63 9.18
C TYR A 94 19.39 2.91 10.02
N TYR A 95 19.18 2.79 11.34
CA TYR A 95 19.29 3.94 12.26
C TYR A 95 20.69 4.56 12.19
N VAL A 96 21.74 3.75 12.23
CA VAL A 96 23.13 4.22 12.13
C VAL A 96 23.38 4.92 10.79
N GLN A 97 22.87 4.36 9.69
CA GLN A 97 22.98 4.96 8.38
C GLN A 97 22.29 6.33 8.32
N ARG A 98 21.00 6.41 8.67
CA ARG A 98 20.24 7.69 8.62
C ARG A 98 20.81 8.75 9.53
N ARG A 99 21.33 8.33 10.68
CA ARG A 99 22.05 9.24 11.56
C ARG A 99 23.36 9.75 10.94
N THR A 100 24.11 8.87 10.27
CA THR A 100 25.35 9.26 9.58
C THR A 100 25.04 10.22 8.42
N GLU A 101 23.97 9.98 7.67
CA GLU A 101 23.49 10.88 6.62
C GLU A 101 23.07 12.24 7.18
N ALA A 102 22.32 12.28 8.29
CA ALA A 102 21.95 13.53 8.96
C ALA A 102 23.19 14.32 9.39
N VAL A 103 24.16 13.67 10.04
CA VAL A 103 25.43 14.31 10.42
C VAL A 103 26.21 14.81 9.19
N SER A 104 26.25 14.04 8.11
CA SER A 104 26.93 14.45 6.89
C SER A 104 26.24 15.65 6.23
N ALA A 105 24.91 15.68 6.21
CA ALA A 105 24.14 16.78 5.65
C ALA A 105 24.33 18.06 6.46
N GLU A 106 24.39 17.96 7.79
CA GLU A 106 24.75 19.08 8.68
C GLU A 106 26.16 19.63 8.40
N LEU A 107 27.14 18.74 8.21
CA LEU A 107 28.51 19.16 7.86
C LEU A 107 28.57 19.88 6.51
N ASN A 108 27.84 19.36 5.51
CA ASN A 108 27.75 19.98 4.18
C ASN A 108 27.06 21.35 4.25
N LEU A 109 26.00 21.48 5.05
CA LEU A 109 25.33 22.76 5.29
C LEU A 109 26.31 23.76 5.93
N ALA A 110 27.06 23.35 6.95
CA ALA A 110 28.07 24.19 7.57
C ALA A 110 29.16 24.63 6.57
N GLU A 111 29.58 23.76 5.65
CA GLU A 111 30.51 24.13 4.58
C GLU A 111 29.89 25.11 3.56
N ALA A 112 28.64 24.90 3.18
CA ALA A 112 27.93 25.84 2.30
C ALA A 112 27.76 27.22 2.94
N CYS A 113 27.48 27.28 4.25
CA CYS A 113 27.50 28.51 5.04
C CYS A 113 28.86 29.21 4.99
N ARG A 114 29.97 28.46 5.15
CA ARG A 114 31.33 29.02 5.04
C ARG A 114 31.61 29.56 3.64
N ASN A 115 31.27 28.82 2.60
CA ASN A 115 31.48 29.25 1.22
C ASN A 115 30.67 30.52 0.90
N LEU A 116 29.42 30.59 1.36
CA LEU A 116 28.60 31.80 1.23
C LEU A 116 29.23 32.99 1.96
N HIS A 117 29.77 32.75 3.16
CA HIS A 117 30.48 33.76 3.92
C HIS A 117 31.75 34.26 3.21
N GLU A 118 32.60 33.35 2.71
CA GLU A 118 33.83 33.70 1.99
C GLU A 118 33.56 34.50 0.70
N VAL A 119 32.51 34.13 -0.04
CA VAL A 119 32.07 34.89 -1.21
C VAL A 119 31.62 36.29 -0.78
N TRP A 120 30.94 36.44 0.35
CA TRP A 120 30.57 37.75 0.89
C TRP A 120 31.75 38.58 1.40
N GLU A 121 32.75 37.98 2.04
CA GLU A 121 33.97 38.67 2.49
C GLU A 121 34.85 39.18 1.33
N GLY A 122 34.75 38.60 0.13
CA GLY A 122 35.54 38.99 -1.03
C GLY A 122 35.35 40.44 -1.51
N GLN A 123 34.37 41.18 -0.98
CA GLN A 123 34.00 42.55 -1.36
C GLN A 123 34.02 43.55 -0.17
N VAL A 124 34.88 43.35 0.82
CA VAL A 124 34.95 44.24 2.00
C VAL A 124 35.42 45.66 1.63
N GLY A 125 34.44 46.54 1.45
CA GLY A 125 34.57 48.00 1.49
C GLY A 125 33.37 48.70 2.17
N ASP A 126 32.26 47.98 2.41
CA ASP A 126 31.03 48.52 3.02
C ASP A 126 30.86 48.07 4.48
N PRO A 127 30.80 49.01 5.45
CA PRO A 127 30.56 48.74 6.87
C PRO A 127 29.27 47.92 7.15
N THR A 128 28.27 48.02 6.29
CA THR A 128 27.00 47.29 6.43
C THR A 128 27.21 45.79 6.28
N THR A 129 28.02 45.39 5.29
CA THR A 129 28.37 43.99 5.01
C THR A 129 29.18 43.38 6.16
N GLN A 130 30.12 44.14 6.74
CA GLN A 130 30.95 43.68 7.85
C GLN A 130 30.13 43.35 9.12
N TYR A 131 29.05 44.08 9.39
CA TYR A 131 28.19 43.83 10.54
C TYR A 131 27.30 42.58 10.36
N TYR A 132 26.76 42.36 9.16
CA TYR A 132 26.04 41.12 8.84
C TYR A 132 26.95 39.89 8.89
N MET A 133 28.23 40.05 8.53
CA MET A 133 29.26 39.01 8.67
C MET A 133 29.50 38.63 10.13
N GLU A 134 29.55 39.60 11.05
CA GLU A 134 29.70 39.35 12.49
C GLU A 134 28.48 38.62 13.08
N LEU A 135 27.26 39.01 12.67
CA LEU A 135 26.03 38.33 13.08
C LEU A 135 25.98 36.89 12.57
N PHE A 136 26.33 36.68 11.30
CA PHE A 136 26.40 35.36 10.67
C PHE A 136 27.46 34.48 11.33
N ALA A 137 28.65 35.02 11.60
CA ALA A 137 29.72 34.30 12.30
C ALA A 137 29.28 33.85 13.70
N SER A 138 28.58 34.70 14.45
CA SER A 138 28.06 34.34 15.77
C SER A 138 26.98 33.24 15.72
N THR A 139 26.14 33.26 14.69
CA THR A 139 25.08 32.27 14.48
C THR A 139 25.67 30.93 14.00
N HIS A 140 26.65 30.98 13.09
CA HIS A 140 27.38 29.82 12.61
C HIS A 140 28.19 29.15 13.73
N GLU A 141 28.87 29.92 14.59
CA GLU A 141 29.60 29.37 15.73
C GLU A 141 28.65 28.72 16.75
N ALA A 142 27.52 29.35 17.04
CA ALA A 142 26.49 28.77 17.90
C ALA A 142 25.91 27.47 17.31
N MET A 143 25.69 27.44 15.99
CA MET A 143 25.20 26.26 15.28
C MET A 143 26.23 25.13 15.29
N GLN A 144 27.51 25.42 15.00
CA GLN A 144 28.59 24.42 15.05
C GLN A 144 28.81 23.85 16.45
N ASN A 145 28.74 24.69 17.49
CA ASN A 145 28.90 24.24 18.87
C ASN A 145 27.74 23.33 19.29
N ASN A 146 26.51 23.72 18.96
CA ASN A 146 25.33 22.90 19.21
C ASN A 146 25.40 21.56 18.46
N LEU A 147 25.80 21.57 17.19
CA LEU A 147 26.00 20.37 16.38
C LEU A 147 27.08 19.45 16.94
N THR A 148 28.21 20.00 17.40
CA THR A 148 29.29 19.21 18.00
C THR A 148 28.83 18.56 19.31
N GLU A 149 28.14 19.32 20.17
CA GLU A 149 27.58 18.81 21.43
C GLU A 149 26.53 17.72 21.18
N GLN A 150 25.66 17.90 20.19
CA GLN A 150 24.70 16.88 19.77
C GLN A 150 25.41 15.63 19.24
N VAL A 151 26.38 15.76 18.34
CA VAL A 151 27.12 14.62 17.76
C VAL A 151 27.83 13.82 18.84
N ASP A 152 28.49 14.48 19.78
CA ASP A 152 29.22 13.83 20.87
C ASP A 152 28.27 13.14 21.86
N GLY A 153 27.22 13.83 22.31
CA GLY A 153 26.21 13.23 23.20
C GLY A 153 25.51 12.04 22.56
N LEU A 154 25.25 12.13 21.25
CA LEU A 154 24.68 11.04 20.49
C LEU A 154 25.66 9.86 20.35
N ARG A 155 26.97 10.10 20.21
CA ARG A 155 27.99 9.05 20.09
C ARG A 155 28.09 8.25 21.39
N GLU A 156 28.09 8.95 22.51
CA GLU A 156 28.05 8.36 23.84
C GLU A 156 26.78 7.49 24.03
N ALA A 157 25.61 8.02 23.65
CA ALA A 157 24.35 7.27 23.72
C ALA A 157 24.36 5.99 22.86
N ALA A 158 25.00 6.02 21.68
CA ALA A 158 25.13 4.85 20.82
C ALA A 158 26.06 3.79 21.43
N GLU A 159 27.21 4.20 21.98
CA GLU A 159 28.14 3.31 22.65
C GLU A 159 27.51 2.63 23.87
N ASP A 160 26.77 3.38 24.66
CA ASP A 160 26.07 2.84 25.83
C ASP A 160 24.93 1.89 25.44
N LYS A 161 24.22 2.17 24.34
CA LYS A 161 23.19 1.28 23.83
C LYS A 161 23.77 -0.01 23.24
N VAL A 162 24.93 0.04 22.58
CA VAL A 162 25.65 -1.17 22.11
C VAL A 162 26.03 -2.04 23.32
N LYS A 163 26.60 -1.45 24.37
CA LYS A 163 26.93 -2.18 25.60
C LYS A 163 25.69 -2.81 26.25
N LEU A 164 24.54 -2.13 26.21
CA LEU A 164 23.28 -2.66 26.73
C LEU A 164 22.81 -3.87 25.90
N LEU A 165 22.82 -3.76 24.57
CA LEU A 165 22.40 -4.85 23.68
C LEU A 165 23.31 -6.08 23.78
N GLU A 166 24.62 -5.86 23.96
CA GLU A 166 25.56 -6.94 24.23
C GLU A 166 25.21 -7.68 25.53
N ARG A 167 24.85 -6.92 26.58
CA ARG A 167 24.40 -7.50 27.86
C ARG A 167 23.10 -8.29 27.71
N GLU A 168 22.10 -7.74 27.02
CA GLU A 168 20.81 -8.43 26.80
C GLU A 168 21.00 -9.71 25.96
N LYS A 169 21.87 -9.66 24.95
CA LYS A 169 22.24 -10.83 24.15
C LYS A 169 22.90 -11.91 25.00
N GLU A 170 23.81 -11.53 25.90
CA GLU A 170 24.44 -12.46 26.85
C GLU A 170 23.40 -13.08 27.80
N GLU A 171 22.49 -12.28 28.33
CA GLU A 171 21.41 -12.75 29.21
C GLU A 171 20.47 -13.73 28.50
N ARG A 172 20.10 -13.46 27.23
CA ARG A 172 19.27 -14.36 26.43
C ARG A 172 19.97 -15.69 26.17
N VAL A 173 21.25 -15.66 25.79
CA VAL A 173 22.08 -16.87 25.61
C VAL A 173 22.18 -17.66 26.93
N GLU A 174 22.26 -16.98 28.08
CA GLU A 174 22.25 -17.64 29.37
C GLU A 174 20.88 -18.27 29.71
N ALA A 175 19.78 -17.57 29.41
CA ALA A 175 18.42 -18.06 29.59
C ALA A 175 18.16 -19.32 28.74
N GLU A 176 18.54 -19.30 27.46
CA GLU A 176 18.46 -20.46 26.56
C GLU A 176 19.27 -21.65 27.09
N ARG A 177 20.51 -21.40 27.56
CA ARG A 177 21.34 -22.44 28.20
C ARG A 177 20.69 -23.01 29.46
N LYS A 178 20.02 -22.19 30.27
CA LYS A 178 19.28 -22.65 31.47
C LYS A 178 18.07 -23.49 31.07
N GLU A 179 17.33 -23.09 30.04
CA GLU A 179 16.17 -23.84 29.54
C GLU A 179 16.59 -25.18 28.92
N GLU A 180 17.67 -25.21 28.12
CA GLU A 180 18.21 -26.43 27.55
C GLU A 180 18.67 -27.42 28.64
N LYS A 181 19.32 -26.91 29.71
CA LYS A 181 19.65 -27.71 30.90
C LYS A 181 18.40 -28.27 31.58
N LYS A 182 17.32 -27.48 31.72
CA LYS A 182 16.04 -27.94 32.26
C LYS A 182 15.42 -29.04 31.38
N LYS A 183 15.40 -28.87 30.05
CA LYS A 183 14.91 -29.87 29.08
C LYS A 183 15.71 -31.18 29.18
N LYS A 184 17.05 -31.12 29.18
CA LYS A 184 17.93 -32.29 29.37
C LYS A 184 17.70 -33.00 30.70
N ALA A 185 17.48 -32.24 31.79
CA ALA A 185 17.18 -32.80 33.11
C ALA A 185 15.81 -33.50 33.15
N ALA A 186 14.78 -32.92 32.52
CA ALA A 186 13.45 -33.51 32.40
C ALA A 186 13.48 -34.81 31.58
N GLU A 187 14.23 -34.83 30.47
CA GLU A 187 14.41 -36.01 29.64
C GLU A 187 15.13 -37.14 30.41
N LYS A 188 16.18 -36.82 31.18
CA LYS A 188 16.88 -37.78 32.05
C LYS A 188 15.94 -38.37 33.11
N LYS A 189 15.08 -37.55 33.74
CA LYS A 189 14.04 -38.01 34.67
C LYS A 189 13.03 -38.93 33.98
N LYS A 190 12.60 -38.61 32.76
CA LYS A 190 11.68 -39.46 31.96
C LYS A 190 12.32 -40.82 31.63
N LYS A 191 13.58 -40.84 31.20
CA LYS A 191 14.35 -42.08 30.95
C LYS A 191 14.53 -42.93 32.21
N GLN A 192 14.78 -42.32 33.38
CA GLN A 192 14.86 -43.04 34.65
C GLN A 192 13.52 -43.64 35.09
N LYS A 193 12.42 -42.90 34.93
CA LYS A 193 11.05 -43.41 35.22
C LYS A 193 10.70 -44.59 34.29
N ALA A 194 11.03 -44.50 33.01
CA ALA A 194 10.83 -45.59 32.05
C ALA A 194 11.61 -46.85 32.45
N LYS A 195 12.90 -46.73 32.80
CA LYS A 195 13.72 -47.86 33.29
C LYS A 195 13.16 -48.50 34.57
N LYS A 196 12.64 -47.70 35.52
CA LYS A 196 11.98 -48.23 36.72
C LYS A 196 10.69 -48.99 36.38
N LYS A 197 9.87 -48.47 35.46
CA LYS A 197 8.62 -49.12 35.04
C LYS A 197 8.91 -50.46 34.31
N GLN A 198 9.96 -50.51 33.51
CA GLN A 198 10.40 -51.72 32.82
C GLN A 198 10.94 -52.79 33.79
N LYS A 199 11.69 -52.39 34.84
CA LYS A 199 12.09 -53.31 35.91
C LYS A 199 10.91 -53.83 36.73
N LYS A 200 9.90 -53.00 37.00
CA LYS A 200 8.70 -53.42 37.75
C LYS A 200 7.84 -54.40 36.94
N LYS A 201 7.72 -54.20 35.62
CA LYS A 201 7.01 -55.12 34.73
C LYS A 201 7.71 -56.48 34.64
N LYS A 202 9.05 -56.48 34.53
CA LYS A 202 9.85 -57.71 34.50
C LYS A 202 9.84 -58.51 35.82
N GLY A 203 9.45 -57.90 36.94
CA GLY A 203 9.29 -58.58 38.22
C GLY A 203 7.85 -59.03 38.54
N GLN A 204 6.86 -58.66 37.73
CA GLN A 204 5.47 -59.14 37.89
C GLN A 204 5.14 -60.29 36.93
N ASP A 205 5.85 -60.40 35.81
CA ASP A 205 5.69 -61.51 34.86
C ASP A 205 6.38 -62.81 35.33
N GLU A 206 7.11 -62.80 36.45
CA GLU A 206 7.71 -64.03 37.05
C GLU A 206 6.83 -64.67 38.16
N ASP A 207 5.78 -63.99 38.65
CA ASP A 207 4.94 -64.47 39.77
C ASP A 207 3.51 -64.87 39.37
N THR A 208 3.14 -64.85 38.09
CA THR A 208 1.77 -65.12 37.64
C THR A 208 1.71 -66.18 36.55
N GLU A 209 2.25 -67.36 36.83
CA GLU A 209 2.04 -68.56 36.00
C GLU A 209 1.81 -69.78 36.90
N MET A 210 0.71 -69.81 37.65
CA MET A 210 0.05 -71.06 38.03
C MET A 210 -1.42 -70.81 38.42
N VAL A 211 -2.34 -71.40 37.61
CA VAL A 211 -3.46 -72.26 38.04
C VAL A 211 -4.54 -71.55 38.90
N ASP A 212 -5.83 -71.40 38.52
CA ASP A 212 -6.78 -72.45 38.14
C ASP A 212 -8.10 -71.88 37.60
N ALA A 213 -8.86 -72.76 36.94
CA ALA A 213 -10.17 -72.52 36.34
C ALA A 213 -11.36 -72.74 37.30
N ASP A 214 -12.49 -72.16 36.88
CA ASP A 214 -13.89 -72.54 37.13
C ASP A 214 -14.47 -72.56 38.57
N ASP A 215 -15.58 -71.83 38.74
CA ASP A 215 -16.95 -72.41 38.83
C ASP A 215 -17.89 -71.63 39.79
N ARG A 216 -19.12 -71.41 39.29
CA ARG A 216 -20.44 -71.29 39.96
C ARG A 216 -20.83 -70.15 40.93
N GLY A 217 -21.94 -69.49 40.52
CA GLY A 217 -23.16 -69.18 41.32
C GLY A 217 -23.02 -68.12 42.43
N GLY A 218 -23.93 -67.17 42.68
CA GLY A 218 -25.32 -66.92 42.33
C GLY A 218 -25.85 -65.89 43.35
N GLU A 219 -27.05 -65.35 43.08
CA GLU A 219 -27.93 -64.57 43.99
C GLU A 219 -27.76 -63.04 44.12
N GLU A 220 -28.93 -62.39 44.08
CA GLU A 220 -29.32 -60.96 44.02
C GLU A 220 -29.27 -60.26 45.43
N PRO A 221 -29.99 -59.16 45.79
CA PRO A 221 -30.56 -58.00 45.08
C PRO A 221 -30.33 -56.59 45.76
N VAL A 222 -30.60 -55.50 45.01
CA VAL A 222 -31.38 -54.26 45.38
C VAL A 222 -30.87 -53.19 46.40
N LYS A 223 -31.04 -51.90 45.98
CA LYS A 223 -31.12 -50.58 46.69
C LYS A 223 -29.82 -50.02 47.31
N GLY A 224 -29.51 -48.72 47.33
CA GLY A 224 -30.21 -47.49 46.92
C GLY A 224 -29.56 -46.27 47.63
N SER A 225 -29.52 -45.14 46.92
CA SER A 225 -29.65 -43.75 47.40
C SER A 225 -28.61 -43.05 48.32
N THR A 226 -28.33 -41.80 47.89
CA THR A 226 -28.29 -40.51 48.61
C THR A 226 -27.00 -39.91 49.23
N SER A 227 -26.72 -38.70 48.73
CA SER A 227 -26.29 -37.46 49.43
C SER A 227 -24.86 -37.47 50.00
N LYS A 228 -24.09 -36.37 50.11
CA LYS A 228 -24.44 -34.99 50.49
C LYS A 228 -23.17 -34.11 50.40
N ALA A 229 -23.33 -32.79 50.18
CA ALA A 229 -22.53 -31.64 50.67
C ALA A 229 -20.98 -31.62 50.47
N GLY A 230 -20.32 -30.51 50.16
CA GLY A 230 -20.71 -29.10 50.05
C GLY A 230 -19.45 -28.19 50.09
N GLY A 231 -19.62 -26.92 49.68
CA GLY A 231 -18.73 -25.76 49.92
C GLY A 231 -17.55 -25.61 48.95
N GLY A 232 -17.26 -24.45 48.35
CA GLY A 232 -17.84 -23.10 48.45
C GLY A 232 -16.98 -22.09 47.65
N GLU A 233 -17.60 -20.95 47.30
CA GLU A 233 -17.03 -19.62 46.97
C GLU A 233 -16.14 -19.50 45.71
N GLY A 234 -16.34 -18.57 44.77
CA GLY A 234 -17.30 -17.47 44.61
C GLY A 234 -16.98 -16.66 43.34
N GLU A 235 -18.03 -16.10 42.72
CA GLU A 235 -18.13 -14.80 42.00
C GLU A 235 -17.14 -14.47 40.85
N GLY A 236 -17.54 -13.98 39.67
CA GLY A 236 -18.83 -13.55 39.12
C GLY A 236 -18.62 -12.78 37.80
N GLY A 237 -19.72 -12.60 37.03
CA GLY A 237 -19.87 -11.65 35.91
C GLY A 237 -19.66 -12.25 34.51
N ASP A 238 -20.70 -12.79 33.86
CA ASP A 238 -21.69 -12.13 32.97
C ASP A 238 -21.12 -11.88 31.55
N LYS A 239 -21.46 -12.73 30.55
CA LYS A 239 -22.67 -12.75 29.69
C LYS A 239 -22.59 -11.82 28.46
N ALA A 240 -22.47 -12.44 27.28
CA ALA A 240 -23.47 -12.35 26.19
C ALA A 240 -23.07 -13.29 25.03
N ASP A 241 -23.72 -14.45 24.94
CA ASP A 241 -23.78 -15.26 23.72
C ASP A 241 -24.92 -14.74 22.84
N TYR A 242 -24.61 -14.40 21.59
CA TYR A 242 -25.60 -14.17 20.53
C TYR A 242 -25.93 -15.52 19.89
N SER A 243 -27.18 -15.93 20.02
CA SER A 243 -27.75 -17.10 19.34
C SER A 243 -28.27 -16.71 17.96
N ASP A 244 -27.93 -17.55 16.98
CA ASP A 244 -28.49 -17.62 15.64
C ASP A 244 -30.03 -17.66 15.63
N GLY A 245 -30.62 -16.94 14.67
CA GLY A 245 -32.04 -16.95 14.40
C GLY A 245 -32.29 -16.99 12.90
N GLU A 246 -32.42 -18.21 12.37
CA GLU A 246 -33.02 -18.48 11.06
C GLU A 246 -34.52 -18.16 11.10
N GLY A 247 -35.03 -17.54 10.05
CA GLY A 247 -36.46 -17.21 9.88
C GLY A 247 -36.92 -17.54 8.48
N GLU A 248 -37.44 -18.76 8.30
CA GLU A 248 -38.32 -19.16 7.20
C GLU A 248 -39.67 -18.45 7.31
N ALA A 249 -40.27 -18.07 6.17
CA ALA A 249 -41.69 -17.72 6.08
C ALA A 249 -42.32 -18.29 4.79
N ASP A 250 -43.22 -19.25 5.01
CA ASP A 250 -44.15 -19.93 4.09
C ASP A 250 -45.42 -19.07 3.85
N PRO A 251 -46.40 -19.40 2.97
CA PRO A 251 -47.01 -18.44 2.07
C PRO A 251 -48.48 -18.20 2.47
N ARG A 252 -49.14 -17.26 1.80
CA ARG A 252 -50.61 -17.16 1.86
C ARG A 252 -51.21 -17.40 0.48
N LYS A 253 -51.96 -18.51 0.41
CA LYS A 253 -53.04 -18.77 -0.53
C LYS A 253 -54.29 -18.02 -0.07
N ASP A 254 -54.97 -17.41 -1.02
CA ASP A 254 -56.43 -17.21 -1.13
C ASP A 254 -56.62 -16.91 -2.64
N GLY A 255 -57.43 -17.57 -3.46
CA GLY A 255 -58.74 -18.18 -3.25
C GLY A 255 -59.72 -17.45 -4.18
N GLY A 256 -60.28 -18.11 -5.20
CA GLY A 256 -61.34 -17.53 -6.03
C GLY A 256 -61.55 -18.19 -7.40
N ASP A 257 -62.67 -18.89 -7.53
CA ASP A 257 -63.08 -19.81 -8.59
C ASP A 257 -64.26 -19.24 -9.42
N ALA A 258 -64.37 -19.72 -10.66
CA ALA A 258 -65.55 -19.91 -11.54
C ALA A 258 -66.56 -18.79 -11.95
N GLY A 259 -66.91 -18.81 -13.25
CA GLY A 259 -68.21 -18.41 -13.84
C GLY A 259 -68.07 -17.58 -15.13
N ASP A 260 -68.06 -18.13 -16.35
CA ASP A 260 -69.14 -18.71 -17.18
C ASP A 260 -69.95 -17.69 -18.03
N SER A 261 -70.22 -18.09 -19.28
CA SER A 261 -71.00 -17.49 -20.39
C SER A 261 -70.39 -16.22 -21.04
N GLY A 262 -70.18 -16.10 -22.35
CA GLY A 262 -70.71 -16.80 -23.52
C GLY A 262 -71.53 -15.81 -24.36
N ASP A 263 -70.94 -15.16 -25.37
CA ASP A 263 -71.69 -14.68 -26.55
C ASP A 263 -70.76 -14.39 -27.72
N GLY A 264 -71.22 -14.74 -28.93
CA GLY A 264 -70.47 -14.68 -30.18
C GLY A 264 -70.58 -13.35 -30.91
N GLY A 265 -69.58 -13.08 -31.75
CA GLY A 265 -69.61 -11.93 -32.65
C GLY A 265 -68.38 -11.89 -33.56
N GLU A 266 -68.45 -12.58 -34.70
CA GLU A 266 -67.50 -12.39 -35.80
C GLU A 266 -67.67 -11.00 -36.40
N GLY A 267 -66.62 -10.17 -36.36
CA GLY A 267 -66.65 -8.83 -36.94
C GLY A 267 -65.32 -8.07 -36.89
N LYS A 268 -64.41 -8.39 -37.84
CA LYS A 268 -63.46 -7.48 -38.51
C LYS A 268 -62.53 -6.53 -37.70
N VAL A 269 -61.23 -6.82 -37.86
CA VAL A 269 -60.04 -5.92 -37.96
C VAL A 269 -59.54 -5.24 -36.68
N ALA A 270 -58.38 -5.70 -36.14
CA ALA A 270 -57.22 -4.87 -35.78
C ALA A 270 -56.12 -5.71 -35.10
N ALA A 271 -54.87 -5.42 -35.48
CA ALA A 271 -53.62 -5.60 -34.73
C ALA A 271 -53.48 -6.81 -33.80
N GLY A 272 -52.80 -7.85 -34.28
CA GLY A 272 -52.11 -8.79 -33.41
C GLY A 272 -50.99 -8.06 -32.69
N VAL A 273 -51.23 -7.71 -31.42
CA VAL A 273 -50.16 -7.48 -30.45
C VAL A 273 -49.59 -8.86 -30.17
N GLU A 274 -48.47 -9.17 -30.82
CA GLU A 274 -47.58 -10.23 -30.37
C GLU A 274 -47.21 -9.91 -28.91
N SER A 275 -47.53 -10.83 -28.00
CA SER A 275 -46.99 -10.81 -26.65
C SER A 275 -45.49 -11.05 -26.76
N GLY A 276 -44.74 -9.96 -26.95
CA GLY A 276 -43.29 -9.97 -26.95
C GLY A 276 -42.81 -10.53 -25.62
N SER A 277 -42.08 -11.64 -25.66
CA SER A 277 -41.16 -11.98 -24.60
C SER A 277 -40.20 -10.80 -24.47
N GLU A 278 -40.31 -10.05 -23.38
CA GLU A 278 -39.47 -8.88 -23.09
C GLU A 278 -37.99 -9.33 -23.12
N GLU A 279 -37.29 -9.04 -24.21
CA GLU A 279 -35.92 -9.48 -24.44
C GLU A 279 -34.98 -8.75 -23.50
N ILE A 280 -34.40 -9.50 -22.57
CA ILE A 280 -33.17 -9.12 -21.87
C ILE A 280 -32.07 -9.03 -22.92
N ALA A 281 -31.59 -7.82 -23.23
CA ALA A 281 -30.55 -7.59 -24.21
C ALA A 281 -29.22 -7.21 -23.54
N TRP A 282 -28.13 -7.81 -24.04
CA TRP A 282 -26.78 -7.33 -23.77
C TRP A 282 -26.39 -6.40 -24.90
N HIS A 283 -26.09 -5.16 -24.54
CA HIS A 283 -25.55 -4.13 -25.40
C HIS A 283 -24.07 -4.00 -25.08
N GLY A 284 -23.18 -4.07 -26.06
CA GLY A 284 -21.79 -3.83 -25.74
C GLY A 284 -20.91 -3.77 -26.96
N GLN A 285 -20.06 -2.74 -26.98
CA GLN A 285 -18.70 -2.79 -27.52
C GLN A 285 -17.91 -1.48 -27.26
N GLN A 286 -18.21 -0.70 -26.23
CA GLN A 286 -17.35 0.45 -25.94
C GLN A 286 -15.98 -0.04 -25.50
N LYS A 287 -14.95 0.24 -26.32
CA LYS A 287 -13.56 -0.06 -25.97
C LYS A 287 -13.14 0.87 -24.83
N VAL A 288 -12.79 0.27 -23.69
CA VAL A 288 -12.44 1.02 -22.47
C VAL A 288 -10.95 0.93 -22.14
N GLY A 289 -10.23 0.02 -22.78
CA GLY A 289 -8.77 -0.08 -22.68
C GLY A 289 -8.17 -1.05 -23.68
N GLU A 290 -6.92 -0.82 -24.04
CA GLU A 290 -6.08 -1.74 -24.82
C GLU A 290 -4.65 -1.67 -24.30
N GLY A 291 -4.00 -2.81 -24.17
CA GLY A 291 -2.61 -2.93 -23.74
C GLY A 291 -1.93 -4.16 -24.35
N GLY A 292 -0.68 -4.41 -23.96
CA GLY A 292 0.12 -5.53 -24.50
C GLY A 292 -0.47 -6.92 -24.23
N GLU A 293 -1.30 -7.05 -23.20
CA GLU A 293 -1.93 -8.31 -22.77
C GLU A 293 -3.32 -8.54 -23.40
N GLY A 294 -3.96 -7.52 -23.98
CA GLY A 294 -5.29 -7.67 -24.57
C GLY A 294 -6.11 -6.38 -24.68
N THR A 295 -7.40 -6.54 -24.98
CA THR A 295 -8.34 -5.43 -25.15
C THR A 295 -9.55 -5.62 -24.23
N ALA A 296 -9.99 -4.53 -23.58
CA ALA A 296 -11.11 -4.50 -22.66
C ALA A 296 -12.30 -3.74 -23.27
N TYR A 297 -13.49 -4.35 -23.18
CA TYR A 297 -14.74 -3.79 -23.68
C TYR A 297 -15.80 -3.77 -22.59
N LEU A 298 -16.54 -2.67 -22.47
CA LEU A 298 -17.69 -2.57 -21.58
C LEU A 298 -18.94 -3.15 -22.25
N TRP A 299 -19.71 -3.90 -21.46
CA TRP A 299 -21.01 -4.46 -21.80
C TRP A 299 -22.04 -4.04 -20.76
N LEU A 300 -23.22 -3.66 -21.23
CA LEU A 300 -24.38 -3.27 -20.43
C LEU A 300 -25.52 -4.25 -20.68
N LYS A 301 -26.16 -4.72 -19.62
CA LYS A 301 -27.38 -5.52 -19.69
C LYS A 301 -28.56 -4.62 -19.42
N THR A 302 -29.57 -4.63 -20.28
CA THR A 302 -30.82 -3.91 -20.04
C THR A 302 -31.91 -4.84 -19.50
N GLY A 303 -32.71 -4.32 -18.56
CA GLY A 303 -33.94 -4.95 -18.13
C GLY A 303 -35.07 -4.68 -19.12
N ALA A 304 -36.22 -5.31 -18.91
CA ALA A 304 -37.43 -5.11 -19.71
C ALA A 304 -37.92 -3.64 -19.72
N ASP A 305 -37.59 -2.88 -18.68
CA ASP A 305 -37.90 -1.45 -18.55
C ASP A 305 -36.93 -0.54 -19.33
N GLY A 306 -36.00 -1.11 -20.09
CA GLY A 306 -34.99 -0.38 -20.85
C GLY A 306 -33.92 0.27 -19.99
N LYS A 307 -33.85 -0.06 -18.69
CA LYS A 307 -32.82 0.45 -17.78
C LYS A 307 -31.64 -0.50 -17.68
N ILE A 308 -30.47 0.04 -17.43
CA ILE A 308 -29.25 -0.73 -17.17
C ILE A 308 -29.47 -1.54 -15.89
N SER A 309 -29.45 -2.86 -16.02
CA SER A 309 -29.61 -3.83 -14.92
C SER A 309 -28.29 -4.47 -14.50
N ASN A 310 -27.29 -4.49 -15.40
CA ASN A 310 -25.96 -5.02 -15.10
C ASN A 310 -24.91 -4.39 -16.03
N ARG A 311 -23.64 -4.49 -15.64
CA ARG A 311 -22.49 -4.00 -16.38
C ARG A 311 -21.27 -4.88 -16.13
N VAL A 312 -20.51 -5.17 -17.18
CA VAL A 312 -19.34 -6.04 -17.11
C VAL A 312 -18.27 -5.58 -18.09
N VAL A 313 -17.01 -5.67 -17.69
CA VAL A 313 -15.88 -5.47 -18.59
C VAL A 313 -15.40 -6.83 -19.06
N ARG A 314 -15.37 -7.05 -20.37
CA ARG A 314 -14.74 -8.23 -20.96
C ARG A 314 -13.33 -7.88 -21.44
N LYS A 315 -12.31 -8.38 -20.74
CA LYS A 315 -10.92 -8.39 -21.19
C LYS A 315 -10.69 -9.63 -22.05
N THR A 316 -10.21 -9.42 -23.27
CA THR A 316 -9.92 -10.48 -24.24
C THR A 316 -8.42 -10.61 -24.43
N VAL A 317 -7.87 -11.79 -24.10
CA VAL A 317 -6.43 -12.09 -24.15
C VAL A 317 -6.19 -13.16 -25.22
N ASN A 318 -5.26 -12.89 -26.15
CA ASN A 318 -4.85 -13.86 -27.16
C ASN A 318 -3.63 -14.64 -26.67
N LEU A 319 -3.82 -15.92 -26.35
CA LEU A 319 -2.77 -16.75 -25.79
C LEU A 319 -1.93 -17.48 -26.85
N ASN A 320 -2.06 -17.23 -28.15
CA ASN A 320 -1.36 -18.04 -29.17
C ASN A 320 0.17 -18.13 -28.99
N GLY A 321 0.84 -17.04 -28.62
CA GLY A 321 2.30 -17.03 -28.34
C GLY A 321 2.66 -17.30 -26.88
N ASN A 322 1.65 -17.46 -26.02
CA ASN A 322 1.77 -17.53 -24.57
C ASN A 322 1.23 -18.85 -24.00
N TRP A 323 0.55 -19.66 -24.82
CA TRP A 323 -0.14 -20.89 -24.41
C TRP A 323 0.83 -21.84 -23.70
N ASP A 324 2.01 -22.06 -24.26
CA ASP A 324 2.97 -23.03 -23.71
C ASP A 324 3.85 -22.44 -22.58
N LYS A 325 3.64 -21.18 -22.17
CA LYS A 325 4.40 -20.55 -21.08
C LYS A 325 3.85 -20.97 -19.73
N ALA A 326 4.56 -21.89 -19.09
CA ALA A 326 4.11 -22.52 -17.84
C ALA A 326 3.81 -21.53 -16.69
N HIS A 327 4.45 -20.37 -16.64
CA HIS A 327 4.21 -19.36 -15.59
C HIS A 327 2.85 -18.66 -15.70
N LEU A 328 2.18 -18.73 -16.86
CA LEU A 328 0.83 -18.16 -17.05
C LEU A 328 -0.28 -19.08 -16.56
N TRP A 329 0.06 -20.27 -16.09
CA TRP A 329 -0.88 -21.27 -15.61
C TRP A 329 -0.59 -21.64 -14.16
N THR A 330 -1.65 -21.98 -13.42
CA THR A 330 -1.55 -22.49 -12.05
C THR A 330 -0.54 -23.62 -11.93
N ASN A 331 0.20 -23.67 -10.82
CA ASN A 331 1.23 -24.66 -10.50
C ASN A 331 2.45 -24.69 -11.45
N GLY A 332 2.62 -23.69 -12.33
CA GLY A 332 3.73 -23.74 -13.30
C GLY A 332 3.59 -24.91 -14.27
N ALA A 333 2.37 -25.35 -14.54
CA ALA A 333 2.06 -26.44 -15.45
C ALA A 333 1.94 -25.92 -16.90
N PRO A 334 2.12 -26.76 -17.93
CA PRO A 334 1.77 -26.37 -19.28
C PRO A 334 0.26 -26.11 -19.38
N ALA A 335 -0.16 -25.36 -20.41
CA ALA A 335 -1.56 -25.22 -20.75
C ALA A 335 -2.25 -26.59 -20.90
N PRO A 336 -3.54 -26.69 -20.55
CA PRO A 336 -4.31 -27.89 -20.81
C PRO A 336 -4.35 -28.17 -22.32
N ASP A 337 -3.88 -29.35 -22.73
CA ASP A 337 -4.12 -29.92 -24.04
C ASP A 337 -5.16 -31.06 -23.94
N ALA A 338 -5.55 -31.64 -25.07
CA ALA A 338 -6.51 -32.75 -25.10
C ALA A 338 -6.05 -34.01 -24.32
N ALA A 339 -4.78 -34.07 -23.91
CA ALA A 339 -4.16 -35.20 -23.20
C ALA A 339 -3.84 -34.88 -21.72
N THR A 340 -3.91 -33.61 -21.30
CA THR A 340 -3.57 -33.14 -19.95
C THR A 340 -4.84 -33.01 -19.11
N PRO A 341 -4.84 -33.42 -17.83
CA PRO A 341 -6.05 -33.35 -17.01
C PRO A 341 -6.63 -31.93 -16.91
N ILE A 342 -7.95 -31.88 -16.98
CA ILE A 342 -8.81 -30.75 -16.58
C ILE A 342 -8.40 -30.34 -15.16
N GLY A 343 -7.69 -29.22 -14.99
CA GLY A 343 -7.26 -28.81 -13.66
C GLY A 343 -6.32 -27.61 -13.58
N THR A 344 -5.73 -27.16 -14.68
CA THR A 344 -4.93 -25.92 -14.71
C THR A 344 -5.73 -24.81 -15.39
N ILE A 345 -5.73 -23.63 -14.79
CA ILE A 345 -6.34 -22.42 -15.32
C ILE A 345 -5.30 -21.31 -15.39
N PRO A 346 -5.54 -20.24 -16.16
CA PRO A 346 -4.63 -19.10 -16.20
C PRO A 346 -4.45 -18.50 -14.81
N THR A 347 -3.24 -18.08 -14.48
CA THR A 347 -2.90 -17.52 -13.17
C THR A 347 -3.74 -16.30 -12.82
N GLU A 348 -4.02 -15.42 -13.79
CA GLU A 348 -4.91 -14.26 -13.64
C GLU A 348 -6.31 -14.67 -13.17
N VAL A 349 -6.87 -15.73 -13.77
CA VAL A 349 -8.18 -16.28 -13.41
C VAL A 349 -8.14 -16.92 -12.02
N ALA A 350 -7.09 -17.69 -11.72
CA ALA A 350 -6.94 -18.34 -10.42
C ALA A 350 -6.82 -17.31 -9.28
N ALA A 351 -6.05 -16.24 -9.47
CA ALA A 351 -5.93 -15.15 -8.51
C ALA A 351 -7.31 -14.52 -8.22
N GLY A 352 -8.06 -14.18 -9.27
CA GLY A 352 -9.41 -13.64 -9.14
C GLY A 352 -10.37 -14.60 -8.42
N LEU A 353 -10.39 -15.89 -8.80
CA LEU A 353 -11.24 -16.90 -8.16
C LEU A 353 -10.90 -17.12 -6.69
N ASN A 354 -9.61 -17.12 -6.34
CA ASN A 354 -9.15 -17.33 -4.96
C ASN A 354 -9.61 -16.20 -4.03
N ILE A 355 -9.65 -14.96 -4.53
CA ILE A 355 -10.04 -13.76 -3.76
C ILE A 355 -11.55 -13.55 -3.75
N ARG A 356 -12.25 -13.94 -4.82
CA ARG A 356 -13.68 -13.67 -5.02
C ARG A 356 -14.53 -14.11 -3.81
N SER A 357 -15.51 -13.27 -3.45
CA SER A 357 -16.47 -13.52 -2.37
C SER A 357 -15.88 -13.62 -0.96
N ARG A 358 -14.61 -13.21 -0.76
CA ARG A 358 -13.99 -13.13 0.56
C ARG A 358 -14.14 -11.73 1.16
N GLY A 359 -14.19 -11.63 2.49
CA GLY A 359 -14.23 -10.32 3.18
C GLY A 359 -12.98 -9.50 2.85
N GLY A 360 -13.14 -8.25 2.40
CA GLY A 360 -12.06 -7.38 1.93
C GLY A 360 -11.81 -7.40 0.42
N CYS A 361 -12.54 -8.22 -0.35
CA CYS A 361 -12.39 -8.26 -1.81
C CYS A 361 -12.81 -6.96 -2.53
N SER A 362 -13.49 -6.02 -1.86
CA SER A 362 -13.90 -4.73 -2.43
C SER A 362 -12.73 -3.84 -2.88
N SER A 363 -11.51 -4.10 -2.38
CA SER A 363 -10.28 -3.41 -2.77
C SER A 363 -9.59 -4.03 -4.01
N ILE A 364 -10.18 -5.04 -4.63
CA ILE A 364 -9.67 -5.72 -5.82
C ILE A 364 -10.77 -5.72 -6.88
N VAL A 365 -10.39 -5.55 -8.15
CA VAL A 365 -11.33 -5.65 -9.28
C VAL A 365 -11.92 -7.06 -9.32
N GLU A 366 -13.21 -7.18 -9.06
CA GLU A 366 -13.88 -8.47 -8.97
C GLU A 366 -13.88 -9.22 -10.31
N LEU A 367 -13.38 -10.46 -10.29
CA LEU A 367 -13.60 -11.43 -11.35
C LEU A 367 -15.03 -11.95 -11.28
N LYS A 368 -15.87 -11.60 -12.25
CA LYS A 368 -17.23 -12.13 -12.37
C LYS A 368 -17.22 -13.54 -12.96
N ASN A 369 -16.52 -13.73 -14.08
CA ASN A 369 -16.45 -15.01 -14.77
C ASN A 369 -15.27 -15.09 -15.75
N TYR A 370 -15.07 -16.22 -16.41
CA TYR A 370 -14.12 -16.39 -17.50
C TYR A 370 -14.57 -17.48 -18.49
N SER A 371 -14.11 -17.41 -19.73
CA SER A 371 -14.35 -18.44 -20.74
C SER A 371 -13.19 -18.57 -21.73
N PHE A 372 -13.17 -19.68 -22.46
CA PHE A 372 -12.21 -19.93 -23.53
C PHE A 372 -12.90 -20.06 -24.89
N GLU A 373 -12.35 -19.38 -25.89
CA GLU A 373 -12.67 -19.55 -27.30
C GLU A 373 -11.42 -20.02 -28.05
N GLY A 374 -11.17 -21.34 -28.05
CA GLY A 374 -9.91 -21.89 -28.50
C GLY A 374 -8.75 -21.41 -27.61
N ARG A 375 -7.80 -20.65 -28.17
CA ARG A 375 -6.67 -20.05 -27.43
C ARG A 375 -6.91 -18.59 -27.05
N ARG A 376 -8.15 -18.12 -27.12
CA ARG A 376 -8.55 -16.81 -26.62
C ARG A 376 -9.17 -16.98 -25.24
N LEU A 377 -8.67 -16.24 -24.27
CA LEU A 377 -9.23 -16.16 -22.92
C LEU A 377 -10.08 -14.89 -22.83
N ASN A 378 -11.34 -15.06 -22.43
CA ASN A 378 -12.22 -13.96 -22.09
C ASN A 378 -12.34 -13.90 -20.57
N ILE A 379 -12.05 -12.75 -19.97
CA ILE A 379 -12.12 -12.50 -18.54
C ILE A 379 -13.19 -11.43 -18.30
N TYR A 380 -14.17 -11.74 -17.47
CA TYR A 380 -15.29 -10.87 -17.16
C TYR A 380 -15.08 -10.24 -15.79
N LEU A 381 -14.94 -8.92 -15.76
CA LEU A 381 -14.55 -8.13 -14.60
C LEU A 381 -15.65 -7.13 -14.23
N GLU A 382 -15.67 -6.69 -12.98
CA GLU A 382 -16.50 -5.55 -12.60
C GLU A 382 -16.12 -4.26 -13.36
N TRP A 383 -17.09 -3.35 -13.50
CA TRP A 383 -16.88 -2.03 -14.07
C TRP A 383 -16.52 -1.02 -12.98
N CYS A 384 -15.39 -0.35 -13.17
CA CYS A 384 -14.93 0.78 -12.37
C CYS A 384 -15.20 2.09 -13.13
N PRO A 385 -16.24 2.86 -12.77
CA PRO A 385 -16.72 3.97 -13.58
C PRO A 385 -15.76 5.15 -13.69
N TYR A 386 -14.87 5.32 -12.71
CA TYR A 386 -13.99 6.48 -12.62
C TYR A 386 -12.58 6.19 -13.18
N ARG A 387 -12.46 5.19 -14.06
CA ARG A 387 -11.25 4.82 -14.80
C ARG A 387 -10.08 4.41 -13.87
N SER A 388 -8.84 4.54 -14.35
CA SER A 388 -7.64 4.22 -13.56
C SER A 388 -7.09 5.43 -12.82
N ALA A 389 -6.29 5.19 -11.77
CA ALA A 389 -5.60 6.22 -11.02
C ALA A 389 -4.61 7.01 -11.89
N THR A 390 -4.12 6.44 -13.01
CA THR A 390 -3.38 7.21 -14.01
C THR A 390 -4.22 8.37 -14.53
N LYS A 391 -5.47 8.13 -14.91
CA LYS A 391 -6.36 9.21 -15.39
C LYS A 391 -6.62 10.26 -14.31
N LEU A 392 -6.65 9.87 -13.04
CA LEU A 392 -6.73 10.83 -11.94
C LEU A 392 -5.44 11.67 -11.82
N VAL A 393 -4.28 11.03 -11.80
CA VAL A 393 -3.02 11.70 -11.44
C VAL A 393 -2.42 12.49 -12.60
N VAL A 394 -2.44 11.95 -13.83
CA VAL A 394 -1.75 12.55 -14.99
C VAL A 394 -2.65 13.19 -16.04
N ASP A 395 -3.98 13.01 -15.96
CA ASP A 395 -4.92 13.65 -16.90
C ASP A 395 -5.78 14.75 -16.23
N THR A 396 -5.44 15.17 -15.01
CA THR A 396 -6.18 16.22 -14.28
C THR A 396 -5.25 17.32 -13.78
N SER A 397 -5.79 18.26 -12.99
CA SER A 397 -5.03 19.29 -12.31
C SER A 397 -3.97 18.80 -11.33
N TYR A 398 -3.91 17.49 -11.03
CA TYR A 398 -2.90 16.90 -10.14
C TYR A 398 -1.56 16.62 -10.82
N ASP A 399 -1.52 16.63 -12.15
CA ASP A 399 -0.30 16.35 -12.89
C ASP A 399 0.75 17.42 -12.63
N SER A 400 1.88 17.02 -12.05
CA SER A 400 3.05 17.88 -11.87
C SER A 400 3.56 18.47 -13.19
N SER A 401 3.24 17.85 -14.33
CA SER A 401 3.61 18.36 -15.63
C SER A 401 2.96 19.72 -15.93
N LEU A 402 1.81 20.00 -15.31
CA LEU A 402 1.06 21.25 -15.40
C LEU A 402 1.49 22.30 -14.37
N HIS A 403 2.42 21.94 -13.47
CA HIS A 403 2.89 22.78 -12.37
C HIS A 403 4.37 23.14 -12.59
N ASP A 404 4.65 24.01 -13.55
CA ASP A 404 6.03 24.40 -13.92
C ASP A 404 6.83 24.90 -12.71
N ASN A 405 6.22 25.67 -11.81
CA ASN A 405 6.84 26.13 -10.56
C ASN A 405 7.35 24.97 -9.68
N ARG A 406 6.66 23.82 -9.63
CA ARG A 406 7.14 22.66 -8.85
C ARG A 406 8.38 22.02 -9.47
N LYS A 407 8.54 22.11 -10.79
CA LYS A 407 9.71 21.60 -11.51
C LYS A 407 10.89 22.55 -11.45
N GLU A 408 10.64 23.85 -11.60
CA GLU A 408 11.65 24.91 -11.58
C GLU A 408 12.16 25.17 -10.16
N LEU A 409 11.24 25.15 -9.18
CA LEU A 409 11.51 25.43 -7.77
C LEU A 409 11.14 24.23 -6.87
N PRO A 410 11.74 23.05 -7.04
CA PRO A 410 11.38 21.83 -6.29
C PRO A 410 11.75 21.90 -4.79
N HIS A 411 12.38 22.97 -4.36
CA HIS A 411 12.78 23.25 -2.99
C HIS A 411 11.89 24.30 -2.32
N GLU A 412 10.97 24.93 -3.05
CA GLU A 412 10.02 25.91 -2.53
C GLU A 412 8.61 25.32 -2.43
N ASP A 413 7.86 25.78 -1.43
CA ASP A 413 6.45 25.42 -1.27
C ASP A 413 5.58 26.36 -2.11
N VAL A 414 5.14 25.86 -3.25
CA VAL A 414 4.26 26.56 -4.20
C VAL A 414 2.84 25.99 -4.17
N SER A 415 2.41 25.46 -3.01
CA SER A 415 1.05 24.91 -2.79
C SER A 415 -0.06 25.92 -3.04
N HIS A 416 0.22 27.22 -2.90
CA HIS A 416 -0.73 28.30 -3.18
C HIS A 416 -1.13 28.42 -4.68
N VAL A 417 -0.34 27.84 -5.59
CA VAL A 417 -0.59 27.84 -7.05
C VAL A 417 -0.62 26.44 -7.66
N SER A 418 -0.35 25.40 -6.86
CA SER A 418 -0.32 24.00 -7.31
C SER A 418 -1.47 23.22 -6.71
N THR A 419 -2.14 22.40 -7.52
CA THR A 419 -3.19 21.49 -7.02
C THR A 419 -2.59 20.11 -6.78
N LEU A 420 -2.70 19.59 -5.56
CA LEU A 420 -2.27 18.24 -5.18
C LEU A 420 -3.48 17.40 -4.74
N VAL A 421 -3.32 16.08 -4.83
CA VAL A 421 -4.35 15.14 -4.41
C VAL A 421 -4.64 15.33 -2.91
N PRO A 422 -5.90 15.42 -2.47
CA PRO A 422 -6.21 15.60 -1.05
C PRO A 422 -5.64 14.47 -0.20
N GLU A 423 -4.98 14.82 0.91
CA GLU A 423 -4.39 13.81 1.81
C GLU A 423 -5.40 12.75 2.29
N PRO A 424 -6.66 13.08 2.63
CA PRO A 424 -7.63 12.05 3.00
C PRO A 424 -7.88 11.01 1.90
N PHE A 425 -7.82 11.39 0.62
CA PHE A 425 -7.92 10.43 -0.48
C PHE A 425 -6.65 9.59 -0.63
N CYS A 426 -5.48 10.16 -0.35
CA CYS A 426 -4.23 9.39 -0.28
C CYS A 426 -4.33 8.29 0.80
N TRP A 427 -4.85 8.62 1.98
CA TRP A 427 -5.10 7.62 3.03
C TRP A 427 -6.15 6.57 2.65
N ALA A 428 -7.26 6.98 1.99
CA ALA A 428 -8.27 6.06 1.46
C ALA A 428 -7.66 5.07 0.46
N THR A 429 -6.80 5.56 -0.43
CA THR A 429 -6.07 4.76 -1.40
C THR A 429 -5.10 3.82 -0.72
N PHE A 430 -4.29 4.31 0.23
CA PHE A 430 -3.32 3.49 0.93
C PHE A 430 -4.00 2.35 1.70
N LEU A 431 -5.08 2.64 2.44
CA LEU A 431 -5.86 1.63 3.17
C LEU A 431 -6.44 0.57 2.22
N SER A 432 -6.95 0.98 1.05
CA SER A 432 -7.45 0.02 0.05
C SER A 432 -6.35 -0.88 -0.50
N LEU A 433 -5.20 -0.31 -0.86
CA LEU A 433 -4.05 -1.06 -1.37
C LEU A 433 -3.47 -2.02 -0.34
N VAL A 434 -3.42 -1.61 0.93
CA VAL A 434 -3.01 -2.47 2.05
C VAL A 434 -4.03 -3.61 2.24
N THR A 435 -5.32 -3.31 2.17
CA THR A 435 -6.38 -4.33 2.23
C THR A 435 -6.23 -5.34 1.10
N ALA A 436 -6.03 -4.89 -0.14
CA ALA A 436 -5.74 -5.75 -1.29
C ALA A 436 -4.45 -6.57 -1.07
N GLY A 437 -3.42 -5.97 -0.50
CA GLY A 437 -2.17 -6.62 -0.11
C GLY A 437 -2.36 -7.79 0.84
N LEU A 438 -3.18 -7.62 1.88
CA LEU A 438 -3.56 -8.67 2.83
C LEU A 438 -4.36 -9.78 2.16
N MET A 439 -5.30 -9.42 1.29
CA MET A 439 -6.08 -10.40 0.51
C MET A 439 -5.17 -11.22 -0.41
N MET A 440 -4.18 -10.60 -1.04
CA MET A 440 -3.19 -11.30 -1.86
C MET A 440 -2.24 -12.17 -1.03
N GLU A 441 -1.80 -11.68 0.13
CA GLU A 441 -0.86 -12.39 1.02
C GLU A 441 -1.47 -13.65 1.65
N ARG A 442 -2.72 -13.57 2.12
CA ARG A 442 -3.33 -14.62 2.96
C ARG A 442 -4.83 -14.84 2.76
N GLY A 443 -5.45 -14.17 1.79
CA GLY A 443 -6.85 -14.35 1.45
C GLY A 443 -7.84 -13.81 2.49
N GLN A 444 -7.40 -13.01 3.46
CA GLN A 444 -8.26 -12.39 4.46
C GLN A 444 -7.56 -11.24 5.18
N ILE A 445 -8.33 -10.29 5.70
CA ILE A 445 -7.80 -9.14 6.43
C ILE A 445 -7.23 -9.54 7.79
N ALA A 446 -7.95 -10.36 8.58
CA ALA A 446 -7.47 -10.77 9.89
C ALA A 446 -6.32 -11.79 9.79
N ALA A 447 -5.29 -11.66 10.62
CA ALA A 447 -4.22 -12.66 10.67
C ALA A 447 -4.71 -13.99 11.30
N ALA A 448 -5.62 -13.89 12.28
CA ALA A 448 -6.19 -15.07 12.94
C ALA A 448 -7.05 -15.89 11.97
N GLY A 449 -6.81 -17.21 11.94
CA GLY A 449 -7.56 -18.14 11.10
C GLY A 449 -7.16 -18.15 9.62
N ALA A 450 -6.04 -17.51 9.25
CA ALA A 450 -5.54 -17.53 7.88
C ALA A 450 -5.26 -18.97 7.43
N ASP A 451 -5.63 -19.28 6.19
CA ASP A 451 -5.44 -20.61 5.62
C ASP A 451 -3.92 -20.88 5.47
N PRO A 452 -3.36 -21.87 6.18
CA PRO A 452 -1.93 -22.18 6.10
C PRO A 452 -1.52 -22.76 4.74
N LEU A 453 -2.48 -23.09 3.87
CA LEU A 453 -2.25 -23.55 2.50
C LEU A 453 -2.49 -22.45 1.46
N TRP A 454 -2.81 -21.22 1.88
CA TRP A 454 -3.02 -20.11 0.97
C TRP A 454 -1.76 -19.86 0.11
N GLU A 455 -1.98 -19.74 -1.20
CA GLU A 455 -0.93 -19.38 -2.13
C GLU A 455 -0.87 -17.86 -2.24
N ALA A 456 0.23 -17.27 -1.76
CA ALA A 456 0.40 -15.82 -1.82
C ALA A 456 0.40 -15.35 -3.28
N ILE A 457 -0.42 -14.34 -3.58
CA ILE A 457 -0.55 -13.75 -4.90
C ILE A 457 0.44 -12.60 -5.00
N ILE A 458 1.48 -12.74 -5.82
CA ILE A 458 2.42 -11.66 -6.09
C ILE A 458 2.03 -11.00 -7.39
N HIS A 459 1.61 -9.74 -7.34
CA HIS A 459 1.02 -9.01 -8.47
C HIS A 459 2.04 -8.69 -9.55
N ARG A 460 3.28 -8.35 -9.17
CA ARG A 460 4.43 -8.02 -10.03
C ARG A 460 4.34 -6.76 -10.90
N ASP A 461 3.13 -6.22 -11.11
CA ASP A 461 2.91 -5.01 -11.93
C ASP A 461 1.95 -4.00 -11.25
N LEU A 462 2.19 -3.68 -9.98
CA LEU A 462 1.42 -2.63 -9.31
C LEU A 462 1.90 -1.24 -9.76
N LYS A 463 1.00 -0.51 -10.41
CA LYS A 463 1.22 0.82 -10.98
C LYS A 463 -0.12 1.56 -11.13
N LEU A 464 -0.09 2.87 -11.35
CA LEU A 464 -1.30 3.69 -11.44
C LEU A 464 -2.31 3.19 -12.50
N GLU A 465 -1.84 2.58 -13.59
CA GLU A 465 -2.70 2.05 -14.65
C GLU A 465 -3.55 0.86 -14.17
N ASN A 466 -3.03 0.11 -13.20
CA ASN A 466 -3.62 -1.09 -12.67
C ASN A 466 -4.38 -0.84 -11.35
N ILE A 467 -4.53 0.43 -10.96
CA ILE A 467 -5.42 0.84 -9.87
C ILE A 467 -6.65 1.50 -10.48
N PHE A 468 -7.81 0.86 -10.35
CA PHE A 468 -9.09 1.33 -10.88
C PHE A 468 -9.91 2.02 -9.80
N LEU A 469 -10.72 3.00 -10.19
CA LEU A 469 -11.54 3.80 -9.30
C LEU A 469 -13.01 3.35 -9.45
N GLY A 470 -13.47 2.60 -8.46
CA GLY A 470 -14.82 2.04 -8.36
C GLY A 470 -15.84 3.01 -7.77
N VAL A 471 -17.10 2.57 -7.71
CA VAL A 471 -18.17 3.29 -7.00
C VAL A 471 -17.76 3.54 -5.56
N GLN A 472 -18.18 4.69 -5.02
CA GLN A 472 -17.91 5.09 -3.64
C GLN A 472 -18.31 3.99 -2.64
N PRO A 473 -17.49 3.75 -1.60
CA PRO A 473 -17.78 2.76 -0.59
C PRO A 473 -18.95 3.19 0.32
N GLN A 474 -19.52 2.24 1.05
CA GLN A 474 -20.67 2.50 1.93
C GLN A 474 -20.30 2.84 3.38
N SER A 475 -19.04 2.69 3.79
CA SER A 475 -18.65 2.86 5.20
C SER A 475 -17.50 3.84 5.41
N ASN A 476 -16.33 3.54 4.85
CA ASN A 476 -15.11 4.30 5.09
C ASN A 476 -14.81 5.15 3.86
N PHE A 477 -14.52 6.44 4.04
CA PHE A 477 -14.18 7.35 2.95
C PHE A 477 -15.26 7.46 1.87
N VAL A 478 -16.53 7.50 2.29
CA VAL A 478 -17.72 7.48 1.42
C VAL A 478 -17.79 8.62 0.41
N GLY A 479 -17.05 9.72 0.60
CA GLY A 479 -16.96 10.82 -0.36
C GLY A 479 -16.03 10.55 -1.55
N TYR A 480 -15.25 9.47 -1.52
CA TYR A 480 -14.23 9.18 -2.53
C TYR A 480 -14.53 7.92 -3.33
N PRO A 481 -14.11 7.85 -4.61
CA PRO A 481 -14.23 6.63 -5.39
C PRO A 481 -13.34 5.53 -4.76
N GLN A 482 -13.82 4.28 -4.76
CA GLN A 482 -13.12 3.17 -4.12
C GLN A 482 -11.91 2.72 -4.98
N PRO A 483 -10.66 2.87 -4.52
CA PRO A 483 -9.51 2.39 -5.27
C PRO A 483 -9.46 0.85 -5.25
N LYS A 484 -9.18 0.22 -6.39
CA LYS A 484 -9.22 -1.23 -6.58
C LYS A 484 -8.02 -1.71 -7.39
N VAL A 485 -7.30 -2.71 -6.88
CA VAL A 485 -6.21 -3.36 -7.64
C VAL A 485 -6.80 -4.24 -8.74
N GLY A 486 -6.35 -4.08 -9.97
CA GLY A 486 -6.72 -4.91 -11.12
C GLY A 486 -5.53 -5.36 -11.94
N ASP A 487 -5.80 -6.08 -13.03
CA ASP A 487 -4.82 -6.64 -13.96
C ASP A 487 -3.79 -7.62 -13.35
N PHE A 488 -4.26 -8.85 -13.09
CA PHE A 488 -3.41 -9.94 -12.58
C PHE A 488 -2.73 -10.73 -13.71
N GLY A 489 -2.65 -10.19 -14.94
CA GLY A 489 -2.06 -10.88 -16.10
C GLY A 489 -0.60 -11.29 -15.89
N THR A 490 0.13 -10.49 -15.12
CA THR A 490 1.51 -10.77 -14.73
C THR A 490 1.63 -11.38 -13.33
N ALA A 491 0.54 -11.72 -12.63
CA ALA A 491 0.65 -12.24 -11.26
C ALA A 491 1.26 -13.66 -11.22
N ILE A 492 1.79 -14.05 -10.05
CA ILE A 492 2.16 -15.44 -9.72
C ILE A 492 1.51 -15.87 -8.41
N LEU A 493 1.13 -17.14 -8.32
CA LEU A 493 0.75 -17.78 -7.07
C LEU A 493 1.97 -18.46 -6.46
N VAL A 494 2.28 -18.16 -5.21
CA VAL A 494 3.45 -18.68 -4.47
C VAL A 494 2.95 -19.49 -3.27
N PRO A 495 2.92 -20.83 -3.36
CA PRO A 495 2.53 -21.66 -2.23
C PRO A 495 3.54 -21.57 -1.07
N PRO A 496 3.13 -21.84 0.19
CA PRO A 496 4.01 -21.73 1.37
C PRO A 496 5.28 -22.60 1.30
N ASN A 497 5.22 -23.71 0.57
CA ASN A 497 6.34 -24.62 0.33
C ASN A 497 6.76 -24.67 -1.14
N ASP A 498 6.74 -23.52 -1.82
CA ASP A 498 7.08 -23.42 -3.24
C ASP A 498 8.51 -23.93 -3.55
N SER A 499 8.58 -25.09 -4.19
CA SER A 499 9.83 -25.74 -4.56
C SER A 499 10.41 -25.26 -5.90
N ARG A 500 9.71 -24.35 -6.62
CA ARG A 500 10.21 -23.82 -7.90
C ARG A 500 11.51 -23.05 -7.68
N ASN A 501 12.40 -23.10 -8.67
CA ASN A 501 13.64 -22.33 -8.64
C ASN A 501 13.32 -20.83 -8.71
N VAL A 502 13.93 -20.01 -7.85
CA VAL A 502 13.69 -18.55 -7.84
C VAL A 502 13.96 -17.93 -9.21
N THR A 503 14.97 -18.42 -9.95
CA THR A 503 15.29 -17.92 -11.29
C THR A 503 14.21 -18.20 -12.33
N SER A 504 13.38 -19.24 -12.11
CA SER A 504 12.23 -19.54 -12.98
C SER A 504 11.03 -18.61 -12.74
N LEU A 505 11.06 -17.81 -11.67
CA LEU A 505 10.04 -16.83 -11.31
C LEU A 505 10.45 -15.39 -11.69
N ILE A 506 11.69 -15.21 -12.16
CA ILE A 506 12.21 -13.93 -12.65
C ILE A 506 11.57 -13.66 -14.00
N GLN A 507 10.50 -12.88 -13.98
CA GLN A 507 9.87 -12.31 -15.16
C GLN A 507 9.78 -10.82 -14.93
N ARG A 508 10.14 -10.05 -15.96
CA ARG A 508 9.99 -8.61 -15.98
C ARG A 508 8.53 -8.29 -16.27
N ALA A 509 7.95 -7.39 -15.48
CA ALA A 509 6.67 -6.76 -15.78
C ALA A 509 6.94 -5.51 -16.66
N THR A 510 6.27 -4.40 -16.41
CA THR A 510 6.67 -3.11 -17.00
C THR A 510 8.09 -2.77 -16.55
N ASP A 511 9.04 -2.60 -17.48
CA ASP A 511 10.48 -2.57 -17.18
C ASP A 511 10.87 -1.59 -16.06
N ASP A 512 10.26 -0.40 -16.06
CA ASP A 512 10.56 0.66 -15.09
C ASP A 512 9.95 0.41 -13.70
N HIS A 513 8.91 -0.40 -13.58
CA HIS A 513 8.19 -0.63 -12.32
C HIS A 513 8.69 -1.87 -11.56
N ASN A 514 9.68 -2.56 -12.13
CA ASN A 514 10.23 -3.76 -11.50
C ASN A 514 10.87 -3.42 -10.15
N THR A 515 10.58 -4.23 -9.14
CA THR A 515 11.26 -4.15 -7.86
C THR A 515 12.70 -4.69 -7.98
N PRO A 516 13.60 -4.36 -7.03
CA PRO A 516 14.97 -4.89 -7.02
C PRO A 516 15.06 -6.41 -7.15
N GLU A 517 14.19 -7.15 -6.45
CA GLU A 517 14.19 -8.62 -6.47
C GLU A 517 13.56 -9.24 -7.74
N GLN A 518 12.86 -8.45 -8.56
CA GLN A 518 12.44 -8.87 -9.90
C GLN A 518 13.59 -8.78 -10.91
N LEU A 519 14.59 -7.95 -10.65
CA LEU A 519 15.76 -7.72 -11.51
C LEU A 519 16.92 -8.62 -11.08
N GLY A 520 16.90 -9.87 -11.54
CA GLY A 520 17.93 -10.88 -11.21
C GLY A 520 19.39 -10.52 -11.52
N GLU A 521 19.64 -9.42 -12.24
CA GLU A 521 20.96 -8.94 -12.68
C GLU A 521 21.68 -8.05 -11.64
N LEU A 522 20.99 -7.55 -10.60
CA LEU A 522 21.59 -6.72 -9.54
C LEU A 522 22.36 -7.52 -8.48
N LEU A 523 22.52 -8.81 -8.72
CA LEU A 523 23.29 -9.74 -7.91
C LEU A 523 24.71 -9.78 -8.49
N GLY A 524 25.54 -8.84 -8.03
CA GLY A 524 26.96 -8.83 -8.37
C GLY A 524 27.69 -10.10 -7.91
N PRO A 525 28.96 -10.30 -8.33
CA PRO A 525 29.73 -11.52 -8.06
C PRO A 525 29.89 -11.87 -6.56
N ASP A 526 29.66 -10.91 -5.65
CA ASP A 526 29.78 -11.08 -4.20
C ASP A 526 28.42 -11.29 -3.46
N SER A 527 27.27 -11.21 -4.14
CA SER A 527 25.94 -11.46 -3.56
C SER A 527 25.23 -12.61 -4.28
N ALA A 528 25.54 -13.84 -3.87
CA ALA A 528 25.06 -15.06 -4.53
C ALA A 528 23.59 -15.44 -4.23
N THR A 529 22.80 -14.56 -3.60
CA THR A 529 21.43 -14.91 -3.17
C THR A 529 20.38 -14.17 -3.99
N VAL A 530 19.79 -14.87 -4.96
CA VAL A 530 18.54 -14.44 -5.61
C VAL A 530 17.45 -14.34 -4.54
N VAL A 531 16.94 -13.13 -4.33
CA VAL A 531 15.85 -12.88 -3.39
C VAL A 531 14.55 -13.36 -4.03
N ARG A 532 13.79 -14.19 -3.30
CA ARG A 532 12.49 -14.68 -3.76
C ARG A 532 11.45 -13.57 -3.60
N GLN A 533 10.69 -13.33 -4.67
CA GLN A 533 9.53 -12.44 -4.63
C GLN A 533 8.49 -12.93 -3.60
N SER A 534 7.89 -12.00 -2.87
CA SER A 534 6.97 -12.27 -1.76
C SER A 534 5.96 -11.13 -1.60
N SER A 535 5.14 -11.12 -0.55
CA SER A 535 4.28 -9.98 -0.23
C SER A 535 5.06 -8.66 -0.15
N LYS A 536 6.36 -8.69 0.19
CA LYS A 536 7.23 -7.50 0.20
C LYS A 536 7.44 -6.89 -1.19
N THR A 537 7.29 -7.68 -2.24
CA THR A 537 7.27 -7.23 -3.64
C THR A 537 6.01 -6.41 -3.91
N ASN A 538 4.85 -6.87 -3.42
CA ASN A 538 3.61 -6.09 -3.49
C ASN A 538 3.70 -4.81 -2.64
N VAL A 539 4.32 -4.86 -1.45
CA VAL A 539 4.55 -3.67 -0.61
C VAL A 539 5.31 -2.59 -1.37
N TRP A 540 6.38 -2.95 -2.09
CA TRP A 540 7.09 -2.00 -2.96
C TRP A 540 6.16 -1.40 -4.02
N GLY A 541 5.37 -2.24 -4.70
CA GLY A 541 4.40 -1.79 -5.69
C GLY A 541 3.35 -0.82 -5.13
N VAL A 542 2.87 -1.05 -3.91
CA VAL A 542 2.02 -0.08 -3.18
C VAL A 542 2.77 1.22 -2.95
N GLY A 543 4.04 1.16 -2.56
CA GLY A 543 4.92 2.31 -2.45
C GLY A 543 5.02 3.11 -3.75
N ILE A 544 5.19 2.44 -4.91
CA ILE A 544 5.29 3.10 -6.22
C ILE A 544 4.00 3.85 -6.55
N VAL A 545 2.85 3.20 -6.37
CA VAL A 545 1.54 3.81 -6.60
C VAL A 545 1.36 5.03 -5.70
N MET A 546 1.61 4.88 -4.39
CA MET A 546 1.43 5.97 -3.45
C MET A 546 2.39 7.13 -3.72
N TYR A 547 3.67 6.85 -3.97
CA TYR A 547 4.65 7.88 -4.30
C TYR A 547 4.25 8.63 -5.57
N SER A 548 3.76 7.93 -6.59
CA SER A 548 3.24 8.52 -7.83
C SER A 548 2.09 9.50 -7.57
N ILE A 549 1.16 9.13 -6.67
CA ILE A 549 0.05 10.02 -6.25
C ILE A 549 0.59 11.27 -5.53
N LEU A 550 1.52 11.10 -4.58
CA LEU A 550 2.07 12.23 -3.81
C LEU A 550 2.90 13.17 -4.70
N ALA A 551 3.68 12.61 -5.62
CA ALA A 551 4.48 13.37 -6.56
C ALA A 551 3.61 14.06 -7.64
N GLY A 552 2.42 13.54 -7.92
CA GLY A 552 1.61 13.99 -9.06
C GLY A 552 2.24 13.56 -10.39
N GLN A 553 2.85 12.37 -10.43
CA GLN A 553 3.62 11.87 -11.58
C GLN A 553 3.35 10.39 -11.80
N PHE A 554 3.30 9.97 -13.06
CA PHE A 554 3.30 8.54 -13.37
C PHE A 554 4.69 7.96 -13.18
N GLY A 555 4.91 7.21 -12.11
CA GLY A 555 6.25 6.78 -11.70
C GLY A 555 6.55 5.30 -11.89
N PRO A 556 7.84 4.91 -11.95
CA PRO A 556 8.99 5.80 -11.88
C PRO A 556 9.31 6.43 -13.24
N VAL A 557 9.51 7.76 -13.24
CA VAL A 557 9.83 8.56 -14.44
C VAL A 557 11.28 9.04 -14.42
N GLY A 558 11.80 9.26 -15.62
CA GLY A 558 13.10 9.86 -15.92
C GLY A 558 13.62 9.41 -17.29
N GLU A 559 14.34 10.27 -18.01
CA GLU A 559 15.09 9.87 -19.21
C GLU A 559 16.51 9.44 -18.82
N GLY A 560 16.96 8.28 -19.31
CA GLY A 560 18.34 7.84 -19.16
C GLY A 560 18.80 7.77 -17.69
N GLU A 561 19.68 8.68 -17.30
CA GLU A 561 20.20 8.74 -15.92
C GLU A 561 19.23 9.39 -14.92
N ASP A 562 18.01 9.78 -15.26
CA ASP A 562 17.12 10.50 -14.33
C ASP A 562 15.96 9.66 -13.77
N LEU A 563 15.93 8.34 -14.01
CA LEU A 563 14.95 7.45 -13.36
C LEU A 563 15.00 7.58 -11.83
N TRP A 564 13.85 7.46 -11.16
CA TRP A 564 13.79 7.46 -9.69
C TRP A 564 14.72 6.41 -9.06
N PHE A 565 14.98 5.32 -9.77
CA PHE A 565 15.83 4.24 -9.30
C PHE A 565 16.97 3.95 -10.29
N ASP A 566 18.18 3.84 -9.77
CA ASP A 566 19.31 3.14 -10.40
C ASP A 566 19.87 2.19 -9.35
N PHE A 567 19.39 0.94 -9.38
CA PHE A 567 19.74 -0.03 -8.35
C PHE A 567 21.23 -0.42 -8.34
N SER A 568 21.96 -0.12 -9.41
CA SER A 568 23.41 -0.32 -9.47
C SER A 568 24.18 0.70 -8.62
N LYS A 569 23.59 1.87 -8.38
CA LYS A 569 24.17 2.97 -7.60
C LYS A 569 23.56 3.03 -6.21
N ALA A 570 24.39 2.93 -5.17
CA ALA A 570 23.91 2.78 -3.78
C ALA A 570 23.02 3.93 -3.30
N ASP A 571 23.32 5.15 -3.73
CA ASP A 571 22.60 6.41 -3.47
C ASP A 571 21.30 6.56 -4.28
N ARG A 572 21.03 5.65 -5.22
CA ARG A 572 19.85 5.70 -6.10
C ARG A 572 19.01 4.43 -6.08
N ARG A 573 19.20 3.62 -5.03
CA ARG A 573 18.41 2.40 -4.79
C ARG A 573 17.03 2.66 -4.20
N GLU A 574 16.79 3.89 -3.77
CA GLU A 574 15.58 4.38 -3.14
C GLU A 574 15.11 5.62 -3.89
N PRO A 575 13.81 5.98 -3.83
CA PRO A 575 13.29 7.10 -4.62
C PRO A 575 13.81 8.42 -4.04
N PRO A 576 13.85 9.51 -4.84
CA PRO A 576 14.21 10.82 -4.34
C PRO A 576 13.23 11.31 -3.26
N SER A 577 13.64 12.30 -2.47
CA SER A 577 12.70 13.02 -1.61
C SER A 577 11.60 13.69 -2.44
N LEU A 578 10.39 13.75 -1.89
CA LEU A 578 9.32 14.58 -2.45
C LEU A 578 9.74 16.06 -2.49
N ASP A 579 9.22 16.82 -3.45
CA ASP A 579 9.44 18.26 -3.52
C ASP A 579 8.85 19.00 -2.30
N ALA A 580 9.28 20.24 -2.08
CA ALA A 580 8.86 21.01 -0.91
C ALA A 580 7.34 21.24 -0.85
N THR A 581 6.67 21.36 -1.99
CA THR A 581 5.21 21.52 -2.06
C THR A 581 4.49 20.28 -1.57
N ALA A 582 4.89 19.10 -2.05
CA ALA A 582 4.35 17.82 -1.58
C ALA A 582 4.69 17.58 -0.10
N ARG A 583 5.88 17.97 0.37
CA ARG A 583 6.24 17.86 1.80
C ARG A 583 5.44 18.79 2.71
N GLY A 584 5.12 20.00 2.26
CA GLY A 584 4.26 20.94 2.97
C GLY A 584 2.79 20.53 2.97
N THR A 585 2.35 19.83 1.92
CA THR A 585 0.96 19.37 1.76
C THR A 585 0.65 18.10 2.55
N TYR A 586 1.54 17.10 2.51
CA TYR A 586 1.27 15.78 3.08
C TYR A 586 1.94 15.57 4.43
N SER A 587 1.21 14.96 5.36
CA SER A 587 1.74 14.63 6.68
C SER A 587 3.03 13.81 6.60
N VAL A 588 3.93 14.08 7.54
CA VAL A 588 5.17 13.32 7.74
C VAL A 588 4.90 11.82 7.93
N HIS A 589 3.75 11.45 8.48
CA HIS A 589 3.35 10.06 8.69
C HIS A 589 3.06 9.34 7.39
N LEU A 590 2.26 9.95 6.51
CA LEU A 590 1.96 9.40 5.19
C LEU A 590 3.25 9.27 4.37
N ARG A 591 4.03 10.36 4.27
CA ARG A 591 5.30 10.38 3.50
C ARG A 591 6.25 9.29 3.97
N ASN A 592 6.44 9.14 5.28
CA ASN A 592 7.34 8.12 5.81
C ASN A 592 6.88 6.68 5.54
N LEU A 593 5.59 6.38 5.63
CA LEU A 593 5.06 5.04 5.31
C LEU A 593 5.26 4.70 3.82
N VAL A 594 5.03 5.66 2.93
CA VAL A 594 5.27 5.49 1.49
C VAL A 594 6.75 5.21 1.21
N MET A 595 7.65 6.01 1.79
CA MET A 595 9.10 5.81 1.65
C MET A 595 9.58 4.50 2.29
N ALA A 596 8.95 4.04 3.38
CA ALA A 596 9.23 2.74 3.98
C ALA A 596 8.84 1.56 3.08
N CYS A 597 7.80 1.70 2.26
CA CYS A 597 7.42 0.69 1.27
C CYS A 597 8.48 0.54 0.16
N LEU A 598 9.18 1.63 -0.18
CA LEU A 598 10.16 1.73 -1.27
C LEU A 598 11.61 1.46 -0.83
N ARG A 599 11.81 0.75 0.28
CA ARG A 599 13.15 0.35 0.74
C ARG A 599 13.73 -0.73 -0.15
N PHE A 600 14.98 -0.53 -0.57
CA PHE A 600 15.68 -1.44 -1.49
C PHE A 600 15.70 -2.89 -0.96
N ASN A 601 16.15 -3.06 0.28
CA ASN A 601 16.13 -4.35 0.95
C ASN A 601 14.70 -4.72 1.37
N THR A 602 14.23 -5.91 0.95
CA THR A 602 12.89 -6.43 1.26
C THR A 602 12.61 -6.53 2.75
N ASP A 603 13.63 -6.85 3.56
CA ASP A 603 13.50 -6.98 5.02
C ASP A 603 13.23 -5.62 5.68
N ASN A 604 13.66 -4.55 5.02
CA ASN A 604 13.46 -3.17 5.45
C ASN A 604 12.13 -2.58 4.96
N ARG A 605 11.27 -3.35 4.30
CA ARG A 605 9.91 -2.91 3.96
C ARG A 605 8.94 -3.33 5.07
N PRO A 606 7.89 -2.55 5.39
CA PRO A 606 6.89 -2.93 6.38
C PRO A 606 6.08 -4.17 5.97
N THR A 607 5.42 -4.81 6.93
CA THR A 607 4.39 -5.83 6.64
C THR A 607 3.06 -5.15 6.35
N PHE A 608 2.16 -5.83 5.63
CA PHE A 608 0.81 -5.28 5.43
C PHE A 608 0.04 -5.14 6.74
N ASP A 609 0.26 -5.99 7.75
CA ASP A 609 -0.32 -5.82 9.08
C ASP A 609 0.11 -4.50 9.73
N HIS A 610 1.40 -4.18 9.66
CA HIS A 610 1.92 -2.92 10.20
C HIS A 610 1.35 -1.72 9.44
N LEU A 611 1.31 -1.79 8.10
CA LEU A 611 0.70 -0.74 7.29
C LEU A 611 -0.79 -0.55 7.61
N LEU A 612 -1.52 -1.65 7.84
CA LEU A 612 -2.93 -1.58 8.22
C LEU A 612 -3.08 -0.89 9.58
N GLN A 613 -2.27 -1.27 10.57
CA GLN A 613 -2.27 -0.64 11.89
C GLN A 613 -1.99 0.86 11.81
N GLU A 614 -0.97 1.28 11.06
CA GLU A 614 -0.63 2.69 10.92
C GLU A 614 -1.70 3.47 10.12
N CYS A 615 -2.27 2.89 9.06
CA CYS A 615 -3.42 3.49 8.37
C CYS A 615 -4.59 3.70 9.33
N MET A 616 -4.94 2.68 10.13
CA MET A 616 -6.05 2.77 11.08
C MET A 616 -5.76 3.80 12.18
N LYS A 617 -4.52 3.90 12.64
CA LYS A 617 -4.08 4.86 13.66
C LYS A 617 -4.18 6.30 13.18
N TYR A 618 -3.59 6.62 12.02
CA TYR A 618 -3.54 8.00 11.50
C TYR A 618 -4.80 8.43 10.75
N THR A 619 -5.84 7.59 10.75
CA THR A 619 -7.16 7.93 10.19
C THR A 619 -8.27 7.71 11.22
N ASN A 620 -7.93 7.65 12.51
CA ASN A 620 -8.89 7.41 13.57
C ASN A 620 -9.48 8.73 14.11
N PRO A 621 -10.73 9.09 13.77
CA PRO A 621 -11.31 10.34 14.25
C PRO A 621 -11.54 10.36 15.77
N ALA A 622 -11.50 9.21 16.45
CA ALA A 622 -11.57 9.16 17.91
C ALA A 622 -10.33 9.75 18.61
N VAL A 623 -9.22 9.92 17.88
CA VAL A 623 -7.99 10.57 18.36
C VAL A 623 -7.64 11.72 17.42
N PRO A 624 -8.34 12.87 17.48
CA PRO A 624 -8.19 13.95 16.49
C PRO A 624 -6.78 14.51 16.35
N ALA A 625 -5.95 14.40 17.39
CA ALA A 625 -4.56 14.85 17.33
C ALA A 625 -3.70 14.03 16.35
N ASP A 626 -4.07 12.77 16.12
CA ASP A 626 -3.34 11.84 15.26
C ASP A 626 -4.03 11.63 13.90
N ASP A 627 -5.28 12.08 13.74
CA ASP A 627 -6.07 11.89 12.52
C ASP A 627 -5.62 12.80 11.37
N GLN A 628 -4.78 12.26 10.50
CA GLN A 628 -4.28 12.91 9.29
C GLN A 628 -5.28 12.86 8.13
N ALA A 629 -6.41 12.17 8.27
CA ALA A 629 -7.50 12.20 7.30
C ALA A 629 -8.58 13.25 7.63
N ASP A 630 -8.37 14.07 8.68
CA ASP A 630 -9.30 15.12 9.10
C ASP A 630 -10.75 14.61 9.19
N GLY A 631 -10.96 13.46 9.83
CA GLY A 631 -12.27 12.83 10.04
C GLY A 631 -12.98 12.34 8.78
N MET A 632 -12.38 12.45 7.60
CA MET A 632 -13.01 12.04 6.33
C MET A 632 -13.23 10.53 6.22
N ARG A 633 -12.58 9.74 7.09
CA ARG A 633 -12.73 8.29 7.07
C ARG A 633 -14.13 7.84 7.47
N ASP A 634 -14.68 8.36 8.56
CA ASP A 634 -15.95 7.86 9.12
C ASP A 634 -17.14 8.79 8.83
N ILE A 635 -16.90 9.99 8.27
CA ILE A 635 -17.95 10.94 7.92
C ILE A 635 -18.91 10.34 6.89
N GLN A 636 -20.21 10.56 7.08
CA GLN A 636 -21.28 10.10 6.22
C GLN A 636 -21.88 11.27 5.43
N PRO A 637 -22.49 11.04 4.24
CA PRO A 637 -23.12 12.12 3.47
C PRO A 637 -24.29 12.79 4.20
N SER A 638 -24.85 12.11 5.21
CA SER A 638 -25.90 12.66 6.07
C SER A 638 -25.38 13.59 7.17
N ASP A 639 -24.07 13.64 7.40
CA ASP A 639 -23.48 14.46 8.45
C ASP A 639 -23.52 15.94 8.07
N ALA A 640 -23.89 16.79 9.03
CA ALA A 640 -24.12 18.22 8.79
C ALA A 640 -22.87 18.99 8.29
N ASN A 641 -21.68 18.44 8.50
CA ASN A 641 -20.40 19.01 8.09
C ASN A 641 -19.80 18.32 6.84
N PHE A 642 -20.47 17.34 6.23
CA PHE A 642 -19.95 16.62 5.06
C PHE A 642 -19.63 17.60 3.92
N ASP A 643 -20.60 18.44 3.53
CA ASP A 643 -20.41 19.36 2.41
C ASP A 643 -19.27 20.35 2.66
N GLN A 644 -19.13 20.81 3.90
CA GLN A 644 -18.03 21.70 4.29
C GLN A 644 -16.68 20.99 4.20
N LYS A 645 -16.56 19.80 4.79
CA LYS A 645 -15.28 19.08 4.81
C LYS A 645 -14.88 18.59 3.42
N TYR A 646 -15.81 18.01 2.67
CA TYR A 646 -15.54 17.48 1.35
C TYR A 646 -15.39 18.62 0.33
N TYR A 647 -16.49 19.30 -0.05
CA TYR A 647 -16.47 20.21 -1.20
C TYR A 647 -15.65 21.49 -0.99
N GLN A 648 -15.36 21.89 0.26
CA GLN A 648 -14.60 23.13 0.51
C GLN A 648 -13.13 22.89 0.85
N THR A 649 -12.78 21.71 1.39
CA THR A 649 -11.43 21.44 1.90
C THR A 649 -10.75 20.27 1.21
N HIS A 650 -11.46 19.17 1.00
CA HIS A 650 -10.86 17.89 0.61
C HIS A 650 -11.46 17.30 -0.67
N GLU A 651 -11.99 18.15 -1.54
CA GLU A 651 -12.62 17.73 -2.80
C GLU A 651 -11.59 17.05 -3.69
N LEU A 652 -11.90 15.82 -4.11
CA LEU A 652 -11.13 15.15 -5.13
C LEU A 652 -11.72 15.53 -6.49
N LYS A 653 -10.88 16.05 -7.39
CA LYS A 653 -11.27 16.43 -8.75
C LYS A 653 -11.11 15.22 -9.67
N TYR A 654 -12.20 14.56 -10.03
CA TYR A 654 -12.23 13.47 -11.00
C TYR A 654 -13.45 13.58 -11.93
N ASP A 655 -13.55 12.70 -12.93
CA ASP A 655 -14.74 12.59 -13.77
C ASP A 655 -15.85 11.96 -12.91
N ASP A 656 -16.64 12.79 -12.23
CA ASP A 656 -17.56 12.35 -11.16
C ASP A 656 -18.80 11.59 -11.66
N GLU A 657 -19.03 11.54 -12.97
CA GLU A 657 -20.23 10.93 -13.54
C GLU A 657 -20.04 9.46 -13.89
N ASP A 658 -20.71 8.58 -13.14
CA ASP A 658 -20.94 7.19 -13.57
C ASP A 658 -21.98 7.16 -14.70
N LYS A 659 -21.51 7.42 -15.92
CA LYS A 659 -22.34 7.47 -17.16
C LYS A 659 -23.14 6.19 -17.41
N TYR A 660 -22.77 5.08 -16.77
CA TYR A 660 -23.39 3.77 -16.93
C TYR A 660 -23.86 3.21 -15.59
N GLN A 661 -24.34 4.08 -14.71
CA GLN A 661 -24.91 3.69 -13.43
C GLN A 661 -26.10 2.74 -13.62
N ILE A 662 -26.16 1.70 -12.79
CA ILE A 662 -27.29 0.78 -12.76
C ILE A 662 -28.58 1.56 -12.43
N GLY A 663 -29.64 1.31 -13.19
CA GLY A 663 -30.92 2.00 -13.08
C GLY A 663 -31.06 3.21 -14.03
N LEU A 664 -30.01 3.64 -14.73
CA LEU A 664 -30.15 4.64 -15.79
C LEU A 664 -30.84 4.03 -17.02
N ALA A 665 -31.65 4.84 -17.71
CA ALA A 665 -32.25 4.45 -18.97
C ALA A 665 -31.16 4.29 -20.04
N TYR A 666 -31.11 3.14 -20.72
CA TYR A 666 -30.09 2.89 -21.75
C TYR A 666 -30.17 3.91 -22.89
N ALA A 667 -31.38 4.31 -23.29
CA ALA A 667 -31.58 5.33 -24.32
C ALA A 667 -31.07 6.74 -23.93
N ALA A 668 -30.77 6.97 -22.65
CA ALA A 668 -30.22 8.23 -22.16
C ALA A 668 -28.69 8.23 -22.09
N VAL A 669 -28.05 7.05 -22.24
CA VAL A 669 -26.60 6.95 -22.28
C VAL A 669 -26.13 6.98 -23.73
N ASP A 670 -25.11 7.79 -24.04
CA ASP A 670 -24.53 7.89 -25.38
C ASP A 670 -23.57 6.70 -25.63
N PHE A 671 -24.14 5.49 -25.64
CA PHE A 671 -23.39 4.24 -25.75
C PHE A 671 -23.29 3.81 -27.21
N GLU A 672 -22.11 3.97 -27.81
CA GLU A 672 -21.85 3.53 -29.19
C GLU A 672 -21.70 2.00 -29.26
N GLU A 673 -22.64 1.33 -29.94
CA GLU A 673 -22.52 -0.09 -30.29
C GLU A 673 -21.59 -0.26 -31.52
N ASP A 674 -20.41 -0.80 -31.30
CA ASP A 674 -19.61 -1.41 -32.37
C ASP A 674 -20.09 -2.87 -32.53
N GLY A 675 -20.64 -3.23 -33.69
CA GLY A 675 -21.36 -4.51 -33.87
C GLY A 675 -20.47 -5.72 -34.14
N THR A 676 -19.21 -5.72 -33.71
CA THR A 676 -18.19 -6.67 -34.19
C THR A 676 -17.82 -7.79 -33.21
N THR A 677 -18.47 -7.89 -32.05
CA THR A 677 -18.25 -8.96 -31.07
C THR A 677 -19.55 -9.53 -30.47
N ALA A 678 -19.56 -10.83 -30.16
CA ALA A 678 -20.72 -11.50 -29.57
C ALA A 678 -20.91 -11.08 -28.10
N PRO A 679 -22.14 -10.95 -27.59
CA PRO A 679 -22.41 -10.62 -26.19
C PRO A 679 -21.91 -11.70 -25.22
N PRO A 680 -21.61 -11.33 -23.96
CA PRO A 680 -21.47 -12.30 -22.88
C PRO A 680 -22.72 -13.19 -22.86
N GLY A 681 -22.54 -14.51 -22.96
CA GLY A 681 -23.66 -15.43 -22.84
C GLY A 681 -24.35 -15.31 -21.48
N LEU A 682 -25.60 -15.75 -21.39
CA LEU A 682 -26.37 -15.82 -20.12
C LEU A 682 -25.67 -16.65 -19.02
N TRP A 683 -24.72 -17.51 -19.39
CA TRP A 683 -23.92 -18.35 -18.49
C TRP A 683 -22.51 -17.78 -18.22
N ASP A 684 -22.17 -16.66 -18.85
CA ASP A 684 -20.84 -16.06 -18.85
C ASP A 684 -20.69 -14.89 -17.86
N VAL A 685 -21.71 -14.55 -17.04
CA VAL A 685 -21.62 -13.47 -16.04
C VAL A 685 -22.30 -13.85 -14.73
#